data_AF-A0A8H6QKL6-F1
#
_entry.id   AF-A0A8H6QKL6-F1
#
_cell.length_a   1.000
_cell.length_b   1.000
_cell.length_c   1.000
_cell.angle_alpha   90.00
_cell.angle_beta   90.00
_cell.angle_gamma   90.00
#
_symmetry.space_group_name_H-M   'P 1'
#
loop_
_entity.id
_entity.type
_entity.pdbx_description
1 polymer ?
#
loop_
_entity_poly.entity_id
_entity_poly.type
_entity_poly.pdbx_seq_one_letter_code
_entity_poly.pdbx_strand_id
1 'polypeptide(L)'
;MATETSKYKLNHTMIRVKDPKRSVEFYKFLGLNQIQQLDYPENKFSLYFLAYNGPQSLQGDRHWTDRNAVLELTHNYGTENDPNYTVANGNTEPHRGFGHIAISVDNIEAACKRLEDAGYQFQKKLTEGRMKHIAFAKDPDGYWVEIIRRHDQDVGAATDPGTYRLNHTMLRVKSAEASLKFYQEVMGMTLVRTIENKDAAFNLYFLGYPASNPTAQEGSKNPVAEWEGLLELTWNYGTEKQEGKVYHDGNSEPQGFGHICVSVDDLNAACDRFESLNVNWKKRLTDGRMKNVAFILDPDGYWVEVVQNEALKRTSNCVTTMVTMQSQSEKPKKAPLRRYYSKLSQLREKREGLQTLFDEEPSEADRLDARVSLRAATELFSARIDQLCQFIYDHGLEPPPMKPEDEAGMNRVLDTLQIPRAAVKKSSPAKLDAPNVQPRPVAQQSPERNSPAVSTLEGQPVKENELGAAHSLIPSSPQISLGERNTGPVNFFGVNPGPSTHYPSTHWGFTLPTAESLGSIYANLDGASNYQNEGSISSPDSVPLPPDFTQQPGVLLGQAQNDTEDDSESDEEDEAENDVIEQLSHRIGTLKIAGDGHLRFYGATSNLNLVDVSATQQRQRPDARTVRHDGQDILNHLRVGQPVNQALEDHLVELYFTWQNPSTYVVDKEMFMTARSRWRNDLDDTPFYSEVLTNAMCAVGSAFEARYHPTFITFPKSLSEFFADRAKALLEIELDSPCVATVQALVILSCHEGASNRDARGWLYSGMSMRLAFDLGLHLDMTPYVEKGDISAFEADVRRIAFWGSYTADHFWGFYLGRPFRTNAGDITVPKPASDLGAEKESIWYPYGLETKSVVLQHGLRNPNELISRQFAVLWEIILPIGHILYGCSDISRHDLQRLCYNVTEDLFAWKENLPSNLKVDLDDETTPRLPHLWMLHMQYHQIVIFTHRPWVSKNYIQPRSPRQGPGYHHARRMCIESSTAIARILHIYEKHYTFRRMNNQVVAIIFSAALMLLYVTISNTFASSKNSSENTNSNAEMVAYLNLCFRALDELGQSFENAKRTRDFLVSLQRRWQAHLRRSGSAKKRQVSKLLSQQSTGPGRGPSTESDPSRKKTRISAPQNPNQPSYPFPPPAPSSNMPSTHTLSQSQSQSLSQSQRPPQQSLNQSQPQRFGVCQPGDLDWIRDSDFQLLAENLGDGRLAQMGTGNQFEGENVLPSLSDIEPWWDTPNGHTFGGSSL
;
A
#
# COMPACT_ATOMS: atom_id res chain seq x y z
N MET A 1 -0.16 -27.92 4.14
CA MET A 1 0.23 -27.84 5.57
C MET A 1 -1.02 -27.90 6.43
N ALA A 2 -0.93 -28.13 7.75
CA ALA A 2 -2.09 -28.02 8.62
C ALA A 2 -2.46 -26.54 8.88
N THR A 3 -3.76 -26.27 9.01
CA THR A 3 -4.32 -24.96 9.40
C THR A 3 -4.11 -24.70 10.91
N GLU A 4 -3.81 -23.46 11.26
CA GLU A 4 -3.58 -23.05 12.65
C GLU A 4 -4.82 -22.36 13.25
N THR A 5 -5.69 -23.14 13.90
CA THR A 5 -6.97 -22.64 14.46
C THR A 5 -6.81 -21.52 15.49
N SER A 6 -5.64 -21.39 16.14
CA SER A 6 -5.32 -20.29 17.05
C SER A 6 -5.22 -18.92 16.35
N LYS A 7 -5.10 -18.88 15.02
CA LYS A 7 -5.07 -17.67 14.19
C LYS A 7 -6.45 -17.27 13.63
N TYR A 8 -7.47 -18.08 13.86
CA TYR A 8 -8.83 -17.81 13.37
C TYR A 8 -9.43 -16.58 14.07
N LYS A 9 -10.42 -15.96 13.41
CA LYS A 9 -11.17 -14.82 13.95
C LYS A 9 -12.66 -15.04 13.72
N LEU A 10 -13.50 -14.71 14.71
CA LEU A 10 -14.94 -14.61 14.52
C LEU A 10 -15.21 -13.29 13.78
N ASN A 11 -15.22 -13.40 12.46
CA ASN A 11 -15.04 -12.27 11.56
C ASN A 11 -16.30 -11.41 11.48
N HIS A 12 -17.44 -12.02 11.20
CA HIS A 12 -18.68 -11.26 11.04
C HIS A 12 -19.95 -12.05 11.43
N THR A 13 -21.06 -11.34 11.53
CA THR A 13 -22.41 -11.86 11.77
C THR A 13 -23.34 -11.27 10.73
N MET A 14 -24.06 -12.12 10.00
CA MET A 14 -24.95 -11.72 8.92
C MET A 14 -26.41 -11.73 9.38
N ILE A 15 -27.12 -10.64 9.12
CA ILE A 15 -28.58 -10.53 9.29
C ILE A 15 -29.21 -9.98 8.00
N ARG A 16 -30.40 -10.47 7.64
CA ARG A 16 -31.18 -9.89 6.54
C ARG A 16 -31.96 -8.67 7.03
N VAL A 17 -31.98 -7.61 6.22
CA VAL A 17 -32.68 -6.34 6.49
C VAL A 17 -33.68 -6.02 5.39
N LYS A 18 -34.77 -5.32 5.73
CA LYS A 18 -35.81 -4.88 4.78
C LYS A 18 -35.39 -3.65 3.99
N ASP A 19 -34.86 -2.65 4.67
CA ASP A 19 -34.39 -1.40 4.06
C ASP A 19 -32.97 -1.08 4.56
N PRO A 20 -31.95 -1.24 3.70
CA PRO A 20 -30.57 -1.02 4.12
C PRO A 20 -30.32 0.44 4.48
N LYS A 21 -31.08 1.43 3.98
CA LYS A 21 -30.88 2.84 4.32
C LYS A 21 -31.16 3.07 5.81
N ARG A 22 -32.35 2.66 6.27
CA ARG A 22 -32.75 2.75 7.68
C ARG A 22 -31.82 1.95 8.59
N SER A 23 -31.51 0.70 8.23
CA SER A 23 -30.71 -0.18 9.11
C SER A 23 -29.24 0.24 9.14
N VAL A 24 -28.63 0.67 8.02
CA VAL A 24 -27.29 1.28 8.02
C VAL A 24 -27.25 2.60 8.81
N GLU A 25 -28.29 3.44 8.76
CA GLU A 25 -28.36 4.66 9.56
C GLU A 25 -28.42 4.39 11.07
N PHE A 26 -29.23 3.42 11.51
CA PHE A 26 -29.29 2.98 12.91
C PHE A 26 -27.94 2.46 13.42
N TYR A 27 -27.26 1.60 12.65
CA TYR A 27 -25.94 1.09 13.04
C TYR A 27 -24.85 2.17 12.98
N LYS A 28 -24.95 3.17 12.09
CA LYS A 28 -24.12 4.38 12.11
C LYS A 28 -24.38 5.25 13.36
N PHE A 29 -25.62 5.35 13.84
CA PHE A 29 -25.95 6.03 15.10
C PHE A 29 -25.38 5.32 16.33
N LEU A 30 -25.19 4.00 16.26
CA LEU A 30 -24.45 3.18 17.23
C LEU A 30 -22.91 3.26 17.07
N GLY A 31 -22.41 4.07 16.12
CA GLY A 31 -20.99 4.35 15.90
C GLY A 31 -20.27 3.39 14.93
N LEU A 32 -20.97 2.42 14.35
CA LEU A 32 -20.38 1.56 13.31
C LEU A 32 -20.20 2.36 12.02
N ASN A 33 -19.12 2.08 11.30
CA ASN A 33 -18.83 2.67 10.00
C ASN A 33 -19.06 1.61 8.93
N GLN A 34 -19.68 1.97 7.81
CA GLN A 34 -19.79 1.09 6.65
C GLN A 34 -18.40 0.95 6.01
N ILE A 35 -17.82 -0.25 6.06
CA ILE A 35 -16.43 -0.52 5.65
C ILE A 35 -16.32 -1.12 4.24
N GLN A 36 -17.38 -1.79 3.77
CA GLN A 36 -17.48 -2.38 2.44
C GLN A 36 -18.95 -2.47 2.03
N GLN A 37 -19.23 -2.39 0.73
CA GLN A 37 -20.49 -2.79 0.12
C GLN A 37 -20.18 -3.72 -1.05
N LEU A 38 -21.01 -4.74 -1.27
CA LEU A 38 -20.93 -5.65 -2.42
C LEU A 38 -22.33 -5.81 -3.00
N ASP A 39 -22.53 -5.32 -4.22
CA ASP A 39 -23.83 -5.35 -4.90
C ASP A 39 -23.86 -6.50 -5.91
N TYR A 40 -24.94 -7.28 -5.93
CA TYR A 40 -25.14 -8.43 -6.82
C TYR A 40 -26.45 -8.30 -7.61
N PRO A 41 -26.54 -7.39 -8.61
CA PRO A 41 -27.78 -7.13 -9.33
C PRO A 41 -28.37 -8.34 -10.06
N GLU A 42 -27.52 -9.19 -10.65
CA GLU A 42 -27.92 -10.47 -11.27
C GLU A 42 -28.68 -11.39 -10.30
N ASN A 43 -28.32 -11.35 -9.02
CA ASN A 43 -28.91 -12.17 -7.96
C ASN A 43 -29.93 -11.40 -7.10
N LYS A 44 -30.16 -10.12 -7.39
CA LYS A 44 -31.10 -9.23 -6.69
C LYS A 44 -30.84 -9.09 -5.18
N PHE A 45 -29.58 -8.97 -4.77
CA PHE A 45 -29.22 -8.62 -3.39
C PHE A 45 -27.97 -7.74 -3.29
N SER A 46 -27.81 -7.07 -2.15
CA SER A 46 -26.58 -6.34 -1.76
C SER A 46 -26.18 -6.66 -0.33
N LEU A 47 -24.87 -6.67 -0.09
CA LEU A 47 -24.24 -6.88 1.22
C LEU A 47 -23.62 -5.57 1.72
N TYR A 48 -23.93 -5.19 2.95
CA TYR A 48 -23.36 -4.00 3.61
C TYR A 48 -22.59 -4.43 4.85
N PHE A 49 -21.28 -4.18 4.88
CA PHE A 49 -20.41 -4.54 6.00
C PHE A 49 -20.15 -3.32 6.88
N LEU A 50 -20.39 -3.43 8.18
CA LEU A 50 -20.21 -2.35 9.15
C LEU A 50 -19.35 -2.76 10.34
N ALA A 51 -18.42 -1.90 10.77
CA ALA A 51 -17.54 -2.15 11.91
C ALA A 51 -17.06 -0.84 12.56
N TYR A 52 -16.50 -0.90 13.77
CA TYR A 52 -15.83 0.25 14.38
C TYR A 52 -14.49 0.55 13.70
N ASN A 53 -14.24 1.81 13.35
CA ASN A 53 -13.05 2.29 12.63
C ASN A 53 -12.29 3.38 13.40
N GLY A 54 -11.10 3.73 12.92
CA GLY A 54 -10.34 4.88 13.41
C GLY A 54 -9.68 4.70 14.78
N PRO A 55 -9.13 5.78 15.38
CA PRO A 55 -8.13 5.70 16.46
C PRO A 55 -8.59 5.14 17.81
N GLN A 56 -9.88 4.88 17.98
CA GLN A 56 -10.47 4.29 19.19
C GLN A 56 -11.06 2.89 18.96
N SER A 57 -11.10 2.41 17.70
CA SER A 57 -11.44 1.01 17.37
C SER A 57 -10.34 0.06 17.85
N LEU A 58 -10.71 -1.16 18.23
CA LEU A 58 -9.75 -2.21 18.62
C LEU A 58 -9.02 -2.79 17.39
N GLN A 59 -9.74 -3.02 16.29
CA GLN A 59 -9.15 -3.54 15.05
C GLN A 59 -8.67 -2.42 14.11
N GLY A 60 -9.11 -1.18 14.29
CA GLY A 60 -8.72 -0.03 13.47
C GLY A 60 -9.20 -0.17 12.02
N ASP A 61 -8.35 0.19 11.06
CA ASP A 61 -8.71 0.28 9.64
C ASP A 61 -8.23 -0.95 8.82
N ARG A 62 -8.19 -2.13 9.45
CA ARG A 62 -7.85 -3.43 8.80
C ARG A 62 -8.80 -3.78 7.65
N HIS A 63 -8.32 -4.64 6.74
CA HIS A 63 -9.16 -5.32 5.74
C HIS A 63 -10.31 -6.09 6.42
N TRP A 64 -11.48 -6.17 5.79
CA TRP A 64 -12.68 -6.71 6.44
C TRP A 64 -12.50 -8.16 6.91
N THR A 65 -11.79 -9.01 6.15
CA THR A 65 -11.48 -10.41 6.52
C THR A 65 -10.43 -10.58 7.63
N ASP A 66 -9.73 -9.50 8.05
CA ASP A 66 -8.78 -9.52 9.17
C ASP A 66 -9.34 -8.89 10.46
N ARG A 67 -10.65 -8.63 10.50
CA ARG A 67 -11.35 -8.09 11.68
C ARG A 67 -12.01 -9.18 12.52
N ASN A 68 -12.31 -8.82 13.75
CA ASN A 68 -13.34 -9.46 14.56
C ASN A 68 -14.63 -8.62 14.47
N ALA A 69 -15.79 -9.26 14.61
CA ALA A 69 -17.12 -8.63 14.69
C ALA A 69 -17.35 -7.43 13.75
N VAL A 70 -17.38 -7.73 12.46
CA VAL A 70 -18.10 -6.94 11.45
C VAL A 70 -19.59 -7.37 11.49
N LEU A 71 -20.51 -6.43 11.27
CA LEU A 71 -21.92 -6.72 11.02
C LEU A 71 -22.15 -6.72 9.51
N GLU A 72 -22.66 -7.82 8.96
CA GLU A 72 -23.09 -7.89 7.57
C GLU A 72 -24.62 -7.76 7.51
N LEU A 73 -25.11 -6.82 6.71
CA LEU A 73 -26.53 -6.67 6.38
C LEU A 73 -26.75 -7.16 4.95
N THR A 74 -27.53 -8.23 4.78
CA THR A 74 -28.03 -8.66 3.46
C THR A 74 -29.36 -7.99 3.17
N HIS A 75 -29.46 -7.26 2.06
CA HIS A 75 -30.70 -6.70 1.53
C HIS A 75 -31.09 -7.41 0.23
N ASN A 76 -32.31 -7.93 0.15
CA ASN A 76 -32.87 -8.50 -1.08
C ASN A 76 -33.71 -7.42 -1.79
N TYR A 77 -33.46 -7.19 -3.08
CA TYR A 77 -34.04 -6.05 -3.80
C TYR A 77 -35.57 -6.15 -3.91
N GLY A 78 -36.26 -5.04 -3.61
CA GLY A 78 -37.71 -4.94 -3.59
C GLY A 78 -38.34 -5.14 -2.21
N THR A 79 -37.62 -5.73 -1.25
CA THR A 79 -38.13 -5.90 0.13
C THR A 79 -38.39 -4.57 0.83
N GLU A 80 -37.64 -3.53 0.48
CA GLU A 80 -37.80 -2.16 0.96
C GLU A 80 -39.12 -1.52 0.50
N ASN A 81 -39.71 -2.02 -0.59
CA ASN A 81 -40.96 -1.52 -1.17
C ASN A 81 -42.18 -2.41 -0.86
N ASP A 82 -42.00 -3.66 -0.43
CA ASP A 82 -43.10 -4.53 -0.02
C ASP A 82 -43.54 -4.21 1.43
N PRO A 83 -44.75 -3.69 1.68
CA PRO A 83 -45.22 -3.42 3.03
C PRO A 83 -45.30 -4.70 3.89
N ASN A 84 -45.53 -5.87 3.30
CA ASN A 84 -45.76 -7.14 4.00
C ASN A 84 -44.47 -7.88 4.37
N TYR A 85 -43.35 -7.60 3.72
CA TYR A 85 -42.07 -8.27 4.02
C TYR A 85 -41.65 -8.02 5.47
N THR A 86 -41.34 -9.09 6.21
CA THR A 86 -40.87 -9.07 7.60
C THR A 86 -39.81 -10.14 7.79
N VAL A 87 -38.75 -9.83 8.53
CA VAL A 87 -37.65 -10.77 8.81
C VAL A 87 -37.85 -11.51 10.14
N ALA A 88 -37.40 -12.76 10.21
CA ALA A 88 -37.40 -13.54 11.44
C ALA A 88 -36.31 -13.05 12.40
N ASN A 89 -36.69 -12.16 13.32
CA ASN A 89 -35.78 -11.55 14.29
C ASN A 89 -35.20 -12.50 15.36
N GLY A 90 -35.45 -13.81 15.26
CA GLY A 90 -34.95 -14.84 16.16
C GLY A 90 -35.53 -14.86 17.58
N ASN A 91 -36.44 -13.95 17.92
CA ASN A 91 -36.93 -13.74 19.29
C ASN A 91 -38.44 -13.96 19.47
N THR A 92 -39.15 -14.26 18.38
CA THR A 92 -40.60 -14.46 18.36
C THR A 92 -40.93 -15.92 18.05
N GLU A 93 -41.92 -16.50 18.75
CA GLU A 93 -42.39 -17.86 18.46
C GLU A 93 -43.15 -17.88 17.11
N PRO A 94 -43.03 -18.94 16.29
CA PRO A 94 -42.22 -20.16 16.50
C PRO A 94 -40.76 -20.05 15.98
N HIS A 95 -40.31 -18.87 15.54
CA HIS A 95 -39.03 -18.67 14.84
C HIS A 95 -37.88 -18.28 15.78
N ARG A 96 -37.84 -18.83 17.00
CA ARG A 96 -36.79 -18.53 17.98
C ARG A 96 -35.47 -19.21 17.64
N GLY A 97 -34.37 -18.47 17.70
CA GLY A 97 -33.03 -18.99 17.47
C GLY A 97 -31.99 -17.96 17.87
N PHE A 98 -31.47 -17.22 16.89
CA PHE A 98 -30.68 -15.99 17.09
C PHE A 98 -31.27 -15.10 18.21
N GLY A 99 -30.45 -14.68 19.16
CA GLY A 99 -30.84 -13.81 20.27
C GLY A 99 -30.65 -12.34 19.92
N HIS A 100 -29.41 -11.91 19.87
CA HIS A 100 -29.06 -10.50 19.72
C HIS A 100 -27.62 -10.37 19.23
N ILE A 101 -27.28 -9.17 18.75
CA ILE A 101 -25.91 -8.69 18.78
C ILE A 101 -25.76 -7.75 19.99
N ALA A 102 -24.59 -7.73 20.62
CA ALA A 102 -24.32 -6.89 21.77
C ALA A 102 -23.25 -5.85 21.48
N ILE A 103 -23.49 -4.61 21.93
CA ILE A 103 -22.56 -3.50 21.84
C ILE A 103 -22.17 -3.08 23.26
N SER A 104 -20.86 -3.16 23.55
CA SER A 104 -20.33 -2.67 24.82
C SER A 104 -19.97 -1.18 24.72
N VAL A 105 -20.44 -0.39 25.68
CA VAL A 105 -20.37 1.08 25.67
C VAL A 105 -19.66 1.65 26.89
N ASP A 106 -19.03 2.82 26.74
CA ASP A 106 -18.30 3.53 27.79
C ASP A 106 -19.19 4.01 28.94
N ASN A 107 -20.41 4.45 28.64
CA ASN A 107 -21.43 4.85 29.60
C ASN A 107 -22.82 4.37 29.13
N ILE A 108 -23.41 3.38 29.81
CA ILE A 108 -24.68 2.75 29.39
C ILE A 108 -25.88 3.68 29.54
N GLU A 109 -25.87 4.55 30.54
CA GLU A 109 -27.00 5.46 30.84
C GLU A 109 -27.07 6.56 29.78
N ALA A 110 -25.93 7.15 29.41
CA ALA A 110 -25.82 8.11 28.32
C ALA A 110 -26.01 7.45 26.94
N ALA A 111 -25.61 6.19 26.75
CA ALA A 111 -25.87 5.45 25.50
C ALA A 111 -27.36 5.17 25.29
N CYS A 112 -28.03 4.63 26.31
CA CYS A 112 -29.47 4.37 26.26
C CYS A 112 -30.25 5.67 26.06
N LYS A 113 -29.88 6.73 26.79
CA LYS A 113 -30.49 8.05 26.61
C LYS A 113 -30.30 8.59 25.19
N ARG A 114 -29.10 8.49 24.60
CA ARG A 114 -28.87 8.98 23.22
C ARG A 114 -29.77 8.28 22.20
N LEU A 115 -30.04 6.98 22.39
CA LEU A 115 -30.96 6.21 21.54
C LEU A 115 -32.42 6.63 21.75
N GLU A 116 -32.82 6.86 23.00
CA GLU A 116 -34.18 7.33 23.36
C GLU A 116 -34.45 8.78 22.89
N ASP A 117 -33.49 9.70 23.08
CA ASP A 117 -33.55 11.09 22.59
C ASP A 117 -33.64 11.16 21.05
N ALA A 118 -33.20 10.11 20.34
CA ALA A 118 -33.32 9.96 18.89
C ALA A 118 -34.55 9.15 18.44
N GLY A 119 -35.42 8.74 19.37
CA GLY A 119 -36.67 8.04 19.07
C GLY A 119 -36.56 6.56 18.73
N TYR A 120 -35.39 5.93 18.94
CA TYR A 120 -35.24 4.49 18.68
C TYR A 120 -35.99 3.65 19.73
N GLN A 121 -36.62 2.57 19.26
CA GLN A 121 -37.42 1.70 20.11
C GLN A 121 -36.54 0.81 21.00
N PHE A 122 -37.06 0.47 22.18
CA PHE A 122 -36.47 -0.52 23.08
C PHE A 122 -37.40 -1.72 23.23
N GLN A 123 -36.82 -2.92 23.34
CA GLN A 123 -37.51 -4.09 23.88
C GLN A 123 -37.51 -4.08 25.41
N LYS A 124 -36.47 -3.50 26.02
CA LYS A 124 -36.31 -3.35 27.46
C LYS A 124 -35.34 -2.19 27.75
N LYS A 125 -35.79 -1.17 28.46
CA LYS A 125 -34.93 -0.07 28.94
C LYS A 125 -34.12 -0.47 30.18
N LEU A 126 -33.14 0.35 30.54
CA LEU A 126 -32.30 0.13 31.74
C LEU A 126 -33.09 0.27 33.05
N THR A 127 -34.18 1.06 33.03
CA THR A 127 -35.12 1.25 34.14
C THR A 127 -36.08 0.07 34.34
N GLU A 128 -36.24 -0.79 33.33
CA GLU A 128 -37.30 -1.81 33.25
C GLU A 128 -36.81 -3.21 33.66
N GLY A 129 -37.68 -3.94 34.37
CA GLY A 129 -37.39 -5.29 34.86
C GLY A 129 -36.40 -5.34 36.03
N ARG A 130 -35.97 -6.57 36.38
CA ARG A 130 -35.07 -6.82 37.52
C ARG A 130 -33.59 -6.50 37.20
N MET A 131 -33.17 -6.62 35.94
CA MET A 131 -31.78 -6.47 35.51
C MET A 131 -31.50 -5.05 35.00
N LYS A 132 -31.01 -4.17 35.88
CA LYS A 132 -30.70 -2.74 35.57
C LYS A 132 -29.27 -2.50 35.07
N HIS A 133 -28.64 -3.50 34.46
CA HIS A 133 -27.27 -3.44 33.96
C HIS A 133 -27.12 -3.78 32.46
N ILE A 134 -28.23 -4.13 31.81
CA ILE A 134 -28.37 -4.38 30.37
C ILE A 134 -29.66 -3.71 29.86
N ALA A 135 -29.63 -3.24 28.63
CA ALA A 135 -30.79 -2.74 27.90
C ALA A 135 -30.83 -3.33 26.49
N PHE A 136 -32.01 -3.48 25.90
CA PHE A 136 -32.19 -3.99 24.54
C PHE A 136 -32.88 -2.94 23.68
N ALA A 137 -32.12 -2.33 22.77
CA ALA A 137 -32.65 -1.53 21.68
C ALA A 137 -33.21 -2.45 20.58
N LYS A 138 -34.10 -1.93 19.74
CA LYS A 138 -34.55 -2.57 18.50
C LYS A 138 -33.96 -1.83 17.31
N ASP A 139 -33.46 -2.58 16.35
CA ASP A 139 -33.12 -2.04 15.03
C ASP A 139 -34.40 -1.81 14.18
N PRO A 140 -34.29 -1.21 12.99
CA PRO A 140 -35.45 -0.88 12.14
C PRO A 140 -36.24 -2.08 11.60
N ASP A 141 -35.68 -3.29 11.71
CA ASP A 141 -36.21 -4.58 11.30
C ASP A 141 -36.73 -5.42 12.49
N GLY A 142 -36.43 -5.00 13.72
CA GLY A 142 -36.91 -5.61 14.96
C GLY A 142 -35.96 -6.64 15.60
N TYR A 143 -34.72 -6.76 15.12
CA TYR A 143 -33.65 -7.48 15.82
C TYR A 143 -33.30 -6.75 17.13
N TRP A 144 -32.85 -7.52 18.11
CA TRP A 144 -32.46 -6.99 19.41
C TRP A 144 -30.97 -6.64 19.41
N VAL A 145 -30.65 -5.42 19.85
CA VAL A 145 -29.28 -4.98 20.11
C VAL A 145 -29.13 -4.78 21.61
N GLU A 146 -28.36 -5.66 22.26
CA GLU A 146 -28.03 -5.51 23.67
C GLU A 146 -27.01 -4.39 23.84
N ILE A 147 -27.24 -3.50 24.80
CA ILE A 147 -26.29 -2.47 25.23
C ILE A 147 -25.78 -2.87 26.61
N ILE A 148 -24.47 -3.09 26.73
CA ILE A 148 -23.79 -3.51 27.96
C ILE A 148 -22.68 -2.53 28.34
N ARG A 149 -22.34 -2.43 29.64
CA ARG A 149 -21.19 -1.62 30.07
C ARG A 149 -19.87 -2.27 29.62
N ARG A 150 -18.95 -1.46 29.08
CA ARG A 150 -17.58 -1.87 28.73
C ARG A 150 -16.63 -1.97 29.95
N HIS A 151 -17.01 -1.33 31.05
CA HIS A 151 -16.25 -1.26 32.31
C HIS A 151 -17.18 -1.43 33.52
N ASP A 152 -16.63 -1.77 34.69
CA ASP A 152 -17.41 -1.92 35.94
C ASP A 152 -18.06 -0.62 36.45
N GLN A 153 -17.64 0.54 35.93
CA GLN A 153 -18.21 1.87 36.18
C GLN A 153 -18.28 2.65 34.85
N ASP A 154 -19.32 3.46 34.68
CA ASP A 154 -19.50 4.29 33.48
C ASP A 154 -18.45 5.42 33.40
N VAL A 155 -17.85 5.58 32.21
CA VAL A 155 -16.74 6.51 31.99
C VAL A 155 -17.27 7.87 31.53
N GLY A 156 -17.19 8.85 32.41
CA GLY A 156 -17.56 10.24 32.11
C GLY A 156 -19.07 10.50 32.12
N ALA A 157 -19.45 11.77 31.90
CA ALA A 157 -20.85 12.23 31.98
C ALA A 157 -21.57 12.26 30.61
N ALA A 158 -20.89 11.82 29.55
CA ALA A 158 -21.41 11.68 28.19
C ALA A 158 -20.67 10.52 27.53
N THR A 159 -21.32 9.87 26.57
CA THR A 159 -20.83 8.67 25.88
C THR A 159 -20.18 9.03 24.53
N ASP A 160 -19.10 8.33 24.17
CA ASP A 160 -18.39 8.46 22.90
C ASP A 160 -18.57 7.21 22.03
N PRO A 161 -19.40 7.24 20.96
CA PRO A 161 -19.61 6.10 20.06
C PRO A 161 -18.34 5.55 19.41
N GLY A 162 -17.25 6.33 19.32
CA GLY A 162 -15.96 5.84 18.83
C GLY A 162 -15.28 4.84 19.78
N THR A 163 -15.72 4.76 21.04
CA THR A 163 -15.20 3.82 22.04
C THR A 163 -15.95 2.48 22.08
N TYR A 164 -17.05 2.34 21.34
CA TYR A 164 -17.90 1.16 21.41
C TYR A 164 -17.21 -0.07 20.77
N ARG A 165 -17.71 -1.27 21.09
CA ARG A 165 -17.28 -2.55 20.49
C ARG A 165 -18.50 -3.36 20.12
N LEU A 166 -18.47 -4.05 18.98
CA LEU A 166 -19.43 -5.10 18.67
C LEU A 166 -18.95 -6.36 19.38
N ASN A 167 -19.45 -6.57 20.60
CA ASN A 167 -18.84 -7.46 21.58
C ASN A 167 -19.12 -8.93 21.26
N HIS A 168 -20.40 -9.31 21.20
CA HIS A 168 -20.81 -10.69 20.99
C HIS A 168 -22.07 -10.84 20.11
N THR A 169 -22.21 -12.01 19.50
CA THR A 169 -23.44 -12.48 18.83
C THR A 169 -24.02 -13.63 19.64
N MET A 170 -25.32 -13.60 19.94
CA MET A 170 -26.00 -14.62 20.74
C MET A 170 -26.81 -15.58 19.86
N LEU A 171 -26.56 -16.89 20.02
CA LEU A 171 -27.35 -17.97 19.44
C LEU A 171 -27.93 -18.85 20.55
N ARG A 172 -29.19 -19.30 20.37
CA ARG A 172 -29.77 -20.32 21.25
C ARG A 172 -29.48 -21.71 20.72
N VAL A 173 -29.00 -22.60 21.59
CA VAL A 173 -28.56 -23.95 21.22
C VAL A 173 -29.30 -25.01 22.00
N LYS A 174 -29.61 -26.14 21.34
CA LYS A 174 -30.38 -27.24 21.89
C LYS A 174 -29.62 -27.98 22.99
N SER A 175 -28.32 -28.19 22.80
CA SER A 175 -27.45 -28.89 23.75
C SER A 175 -26.13 -28.15 23.93
N ALA A 176 -25.89 -27.65 25.15
CA ALA A 176 -24.62 -27.02 25.50
C ALA A 176 -23.42 -27.92 25.21
N GLU A 177 -23.49 -29.23 25.51
CA GLU A 177 -22.39 -30.17 25.30
C GLU A 177 -22.02 -30.29 23.81
N ALA A 178 -23.02 -30.47 22.93
CA ALA A 178 -22.79 -30.62 21.50
C ALA A 178 -22.21 -29.35 20.87
N SER A 179 -22.77 -28.19 21.22
CA SER A 179 -22.35 -26.90 20.65
C SER A 179 -20.99 -26.44 21.21
N LEU A 180 -20.73 -26.61 22.51
CA LEU A 180 -19.40 -26.37 23.09
C LEU A 180 -18.35 -27.25 22.40
N LYS A 181 -18.63 -28.56 22.25
CA LYS A 181 -17.74 -29.48 21.55
C LYS A 181 -17.47 -29.04 20.11
N PHE A 182 -18.50 -28.65 19.36
CA PHE A 182 -18.33 -28.12 18.00
C PHE A 182 -17.47 -26.85 17.98
N TYR A 183 -17.80 -25.82 18.75
CA TYR A 183 -17.06 -24.56 18.68
C TYR A 183 -15.63 -24.65 19.25
N GLN A 184 -15.38 -25.53 20.22
CA GLN A 184 -14.04 -25.76 20.77
C GLN A 184 -13.19 -26.72 19.93
N GLU A 185 -13.69 -27.91 19.56
CA GLU A 185 -12.91 -28.91 18.82
C GLU A 185 -12.91 -28.67 17.30
N VAL A 186 -14.06 -28.32 16.71
CA VAL A 186 -14.16 -28.06 15.26
C VAL A 186 -13.69 -26.65 14.94
N MET A 187 -14.21 -25.61 15.60
CA MET A 187 -13.84 -24.23 15.28
C MET A 187 -12.63 -23.68 16.03
N GLY A 188 -12.10 -24.41 17.03
CA GLY A 188 -10.90 -24.00 17.77
C GLY A 188 -11.08 -22.81 18.72
N MET A 189 -12.33 -22.43 19.04
CA MET A 189 -12.61 -21.35 19.96
C MET A 189 -12.28 -21.73 21.41
N THR A 190 -11.91 -20.75 22.22
CA THR A 190 -11.76 -20.90 23.68
C THR A 190 -13.05 -20.47 24.37
N LEU A 191 -13.53 -21.27 25.32
CA LEU A 191 -14.57 -20.87 26.27
C LEU A 191 -13.95 -19.91 27.30
N VAL A 192 -14.38 -18.64 27.31
CA VAL A 192 -13.74 -17.56 28.09
C VAL A 192 -14.58 -17.03 29.25
N ARG A 193 -15.89 -17.31 29.27
CA ARG A 193 -16.80 -16.96 30.37
C ARG A 193 -18.01 -17.88 30.36
N THR A 194 -18.50 -18.26 31.54
CA THR A 194 -19.77 -18.99 31.71
C THR A 194 -20.62 -18.26 32.75
N ILE A 195 -21.94 -18.23 32.56
CA ILE A 195 -22.90 -17.70 33.53
C ILE A 195 -23.99 -18.76 33.73
N GLU A 196 -24.13 -19.27 34.96
CA GLU A 196 -25.14 -20.26 35.31
C GLU A 196 -26.36 -19.59 35.97
N ASN A 197 -27.50 -19.56 35.29
CA ASN A 197 -28.75 -18.98 35.82
C ASN A 197 -29.75 -20.10 36.16
N LYS A 198 -29.37 -20.96 37.11
CA LYS A 198 -30.13 -22.14 37.52
C LYS A 198 -31.59 -21.84 37.88
N ASP A 199 -31.82 -20.75 38.61
CA ASP A 199 -33.17 -20.30 39.01
C ASP A 199 -34.04 -19.82 37.84
N ALA A 200 -33.42 -19.47 36.71
CA ALA A 200 -34.09 -19.07 35.47
C ALA A 200 -34.08 -20.18 34.40
N ALA A 201 -33.55 -21.37 34.74
CA ALA A 201 -33.45 -22.54 33.85
C ALA A 201 -32.66 -22.32 32.55
N PHE A 202 -31.59 -21.51 32.56
CA PHE A 202 -30.67 -21.38 31.42
C PHE A 202 -29.22 -21.11 31.84
N ASN A 203 -28.27 -21.43 30.95
CA ASN A 203 -26.86 -21.05 31.06
C ASN A 203 -26.41 -20.27 29.82
N LEU A 204 -25.45 -19.36 30.01
CA LEU A 204 -24.77 -18.61 28.94
C LEU A 204 -23.31 -19.02 28.87
N TYR A 205 -22.80 -19.31 27.67
CA TYR A 205 -21.40 -19.67 27.43
C TYR A 205 -20.80 -18.74 26.37
N PHE A 206 -19.70 -18.05 26.71
CA PHE A 206 -19.04 -17.10 25.80
C PHE A 206 -17.77 -17.72 25.24
N LEU A 207 -17.69 -17.85 23.92
CA LEU A 207 -16.55 -18.39 23.20
C LEU A 207 -15.94 -17.35 22.25
N GLY A 208 -14.65 -17.49 21.95
CA GLY A 208 -13.98 -16.65 20.97
C GLY A 208 -12.51 -17.04 20.78
N TYR A 209 -11.73 -16.18 20.14
CA TYR A 209 -10.31 -16.41 19.87
C TYR A 209 -9.42 -15.44 20.66
N PRO A 210 -8.80 -15.88 21.79
CA PRO A 210 -8.03 -14.99 22.65
C PRO A 210 -6.87 -14.28 21.94
N ALA A 211 -6.20 -14.95 21.00
CA ALA A 211 -5.09 -14.39 20.24
C ALA A 211 -5.47 -13.22 19.29
N SER A 212 -6.77 -12.96 19.10
CA SER A 212 -7.29 -11.86 18.29
C SER A 212 -7.77 -10.64 19.10
N ASN A 213 -7.77 -10.75 20.43
CA ASN A 213 -8.37 -9.80 21.37
C ASN A 213 -7.39 -9.39 22.49
N PRO A 214 -7.70 -8.34 23.27
CA PRO A 214 -6.94 -7.99 24.48
C PRO A 214 -7.01 -9.10 25.54
N THR A 215 -6.04 -9.16 26.46
CA THR A 215 -6.13 -10.02 27.65
C THR A 215 -7.43 -9.73 28.42
N ALA A 216 -8.13 -10.77 28.87
CA ALA A 216 -9.35 -10.63 29.66
C ALA A 216 -9.06 -9.95 31.01
N GLN A 217 -10.00 -9.11 31.47
CA GLN A 217 -9.87 -8.34 32.71
C GLN A 217 -10.24 -9.19 33.93
N GLU A 218 -9.27 -9.94 34.45
CA GLU A 218 -9.41 -10.70 35.70
C GLU A 218 -9.94 -9.81 36.85
N GLY A 219 -10.97 -10.30 37.56
CA GLY A 219 -11.64 -9.56 38.64
C GLY A 219 -12.78 -8.62 38.20
N SER A 220 -12.94 -8.33 36.90
CA SER A 220 -14.10 -7.56 36.41
C SER A 220 -15.39 -8.40 36.40
N LYS A 221 -16.56 -7.75 36.58
CA LYS A 221 -17.87 -8.44 36.43
C LYS A 221 -18.11 -8.95 35.00
N ASN A 222 -17.50 -8.33 34.00
CA ASN A 222 -17.47 -8.83 32.63
C ASN A 222 -16.03 -8.77 32.09
N PRO A 223 -15.22 -9.83 32.29
CA PRO A 223 -13.80 -9.82 31.94
C PRO A 223 -13.53 -9.70 30.43
N VAL A 224 -14.53 -9.91 29.58
CA VAL A 224 -14.42 -9.86 28.11
C VAL A 224 -15.23 -8.72 27.48
N ALA A 225 -15.62 -7.71 28.27
CA ALA A 225 -16.37 -6.55 27.78
C ALA A 225 -15.59 -5.66 26.78
N GLU A 226 -14.26 -5.72 26.79
CA GLU A 226 -13.39 -5.03 25.82
C GLU A 226 -13.25 -5.74 24.46
N TRP A 227 -13.70 -7.00 24.36
CA TRP A 227 -13.45 -7.84 23.19
C TRP A 227 -14.39 -7.49 22.04
N GLU A 228 -13.95 -7.81 20.83
CA GLU A 228 -14.76 -7.90 19.62
C GLU A 228 -14.73 -9.34 19.11
N GLY A 229 -15.87 -9.85 18.65
CA GLY A 229 -15.97 -11.20 18.05
C GLY A 229 -16.02 -12.33 19.09
N LEU A 230 -16.99 -12.25 20.00
CA LEU A 230 -17.43 -13.36 20.84
C LEU A 230 -18.71 -14.01 20.29
N LEU A 231 -18.90 -15.28 20.60
CA LEU A 231 -20.13 -16.03 20.40
C LEU A 231 -20.72 -16.36 21.78
N GLU A 232 -21.92 -15.87 22.08
CA GLU A 232 -22.70 -16.28 23.25
C GLU A 232 -23.64 -17.42 22.86
N LEU A 233 -23.54 -18.56 23.55
CA LEU A 233 -24.46 -19.68 23.43
C LEU A 233 -25.41 -19.68 24.63
N THR A 234 -26.70 -19.45 24.38
CA THR A 234 -27.76 -19.64 25.38
C THR A 234 -28.31 -21.06 25.28
N TRP A 235 -28.12 -21.87 26.32
CA TRP A 235 -28.77 -23.17 26.47
C TRP A 235 -29.86 -23.09 27.54
N ASN A 236 -31.11 -23.38 27.14
CA ASN A 236 -32.26 -23.46 28.05
C ASN A 236 -32.44 -24.91 28.50
N TYR A 237 -32.62 -25.15 29.81
CA TYR A 237 -32.58 -26.49 30.36
C TYR A 237 -33.73 -27.36 29.82
N GLY A 238 -33.40 -28.59 29.40
CA GLY A 238 -34.37 -29.55 28.88
C GLY A 238 -34.57 -29.50 27.36
N THR A 239 -34.02 -28.52 26.64
CA THR A 239 -34.10 -28.51 25.17
C THR A 239 -33.33 -29.67 24.54
N GLU A 240 -32.27 -30.15 25.21
CA GLU A 240 -31.48 -31.31 24.80
C GLU A 240 -32.31 -32.60 24.75
N LYS A 241 -33.43 -32.65 25.49
CA LYS A 241 -34.36 -33.79 25.57
C LYS A 241 -35.54 -33.71 24.60
N GLN A 242 -35.72 -32.59 23.91
CA GLN A 242 -36.81 -32.42 22.94
C GLN A 242 -36.47 -33.14 21.63
N GLU A 243 -37.46 -33.75 20.97
CA GLU A 243 -37.24 -34.39 19.67
C GLU A 243 -37.13 -33.38 18.52
N GLY A 244 -36.41 -33.73 17.45
CA GLY A 244 -36.27 -32.87 16.28
C GLY A 244 -35.46 -31.58 16.52
N LYS A 245 -35.79 -30.53 15.77
CA LYS A 245 -35.14 -29.22 15.76
C LYS A 245 -35.87 -28.26 16.70
N VAL A 246 -35.16 -27.66 17.65
CA VAL A 246 -35.74 -26.79 18.69
C VAL A 246 -35.68 -25.31 18.30
N TYR A 247 -34.61 -24.90 17.61
CA TYR A 247 -34.38 -23.51 17.24
C TYR A 247 -34.35 -23.28 15.72
N HIS A 248 -34.72 -22.07 15.32
CA HIS A 248 -34.77 -21.62 13.94
C HIS A 248 -33.39 -21.16 13.47
N ASP A 249 -32.93 -21.67 12.33
CA ASP A 249 -31.59 -21.39 11.78
C ASP A 249 -31.47 -20.02 11.07
N GLY A 250 -32.58 -19.31 10.90
CA GLY A 250 -32.67 -18.01 10.21
C GLY A 250 -32.64 -18.05 8.67
N ASN A 251 -32.33 -19.21 8.07
CA ASN A 251 -32.27 -19.40 6.62
C ASN A 251 -33.43 -20.23 6.06
N SER A 252 -34.11 -20.99 6.93
CA SER A 252 -35.45 -21.51 6.72
C SER A 252 -36.45 -20.35 6.60
N GLU A 253 -37.56 -20.53 5.88
CA GLU A 253 -38.60 -19.50 5.80
C GLU A 253 -39.42 -19.41 7.09
N PRO A 254 -39.77 -18.20 7.58
CA PRO A 254 -39.36 -16.88 7.09
C PRO A 254 -37.91 -16.56 7.44
N GLN A 255 -37.14 -16.01 6.49
CA GLN A 255 -35.71 -15.75 6.68
C GLN A 255 -35.43 -14.55 7.60
N GLY A 256 -34.23 -14.55 8.21
CA GLY A 256 -33.73 -13.47 9.07
C GLY A 256 -32.20 -13.54 9.19
N PHE A 257 -31.70 -13.97 10.34
CA PHE A 257 -30.27 -14.28 10.57
C PHE A 257 -29.70 -15.19 9.46
N GLY A 258 -28.52 -14.86 8.94
CA GLY A 258 -27.82 -15.64 7.92
C GLY A 258 -26.84 -16.61 8.53
N HIS A 259 -25.71 -16.10 8.98
CA HIS A 259 -24.59 -16.90 9.43
C HIS A 259 -23.71 -16.12 10.41
N ILE A 260 -22.88 -16.86 11.14
CA ILE A 260 -21.62 -16.31 11.65
C ILE A 260 -20.50 -16.72 10.69
N CYS A 261 -19.48 -15.88 10.54
CA CYS A 261 -18.32 -16.19 9.70
C CYS A 261 -17.05 -16.30 10.55
N VAL A 262 -16.22 -17.29 10.23
CA VAL A 262 -14.86 -17.42 10.76
C VAL A 262 -13.85 -17.22 9.63
N SER A 263 -12.95 -16.25 9.78
CA SER A 263 -11.85 -16.08 8.83
C SER A 263 -10.63 -16.90 9.27
N VAL A 264 -10.04 -17.65 8.33
CA VAL A 264 -9.02 -18.67 8.58
C VAL A 264 -7.68 -18.36 7.92
N ASP A 265 -6.60 -19.02 8.36
CA ASP A 265 -5.24 -18.79 7.86
C ASP A 265 -4.99 -19.40 6.46
N ASP A 266 -5.53 -20.58 6.19
CA ASP A 266 -5.59 -21.22 4.87
C ASP A 266 -6.95 -21.90 4.69
N LEU A 267 -7.75 -21.39 3.74
CA LEU A 267 -9.12 -21.85 3.50
C LEU A 267 -9.19 -23.31 3.00
N ASN A 268 -8.18 -23.79 2.28
CA ASN A 268 -8.17 -25.17 1.80
C ASN A 268 -7.81 -26.12 2.94
N ALA A 269 -6.74 -25.81 3.69
CA ALA A 269 -6.34 -26.60 4.85
C ALA A 269 -7.39 -26.61 5.97
N ALA A 270 -8.19 -25.53 6.10
CA ALA A 270 -9.38 -25.52 6.94
C ALA A 270 -10.45 -26.51 6.45
N CYS A 271 -10.76 -26.51 5.15
CA CYS A 271 -11.71 -27.45 4.56
C CYS A 271 -11.25 -28.92 4.69
N ASP A 272 -9.98 -29.23 4.45
CA ASP A 272 -9.40 -30.57 4.65
C ASP A 272 -9.52 -31.02 6.12
N ARG A 273 -9.35 -30.09 7.07
CA ARG A 273 -9.53 -30.35 8.50
C ARG A 273 -11.01 -30.59 8.85
N PHE A 274 -11.94 -29.87 8.22
CA PHE A 274 -13.38 -30.08 8.41
C PHE A 274 -13.86 -31.42 7.81
N GLU A 275 -13.26 -31.88 6.70
CA GLU A 275 -13.49 -33.24 6.18
C GLU A 275 -12.97 -34.31 7.14
N SER A 276 -11.74 -34.17 7.67
CA SER A 276 -11.19 -35.17 8.60
C SER A 276 -11.90 -35.24 9.96
N LEU A 277 -12.65 -34.18 10.33
CA LEU A 277 -13.56 -34.16 11.48
C LEU A 277 -15.02 -34.56 11.12
N ASN A 278 -15.31 -34.91 9.87
CA ASN A 278 -16.63 -35.33 9.38
C ASN A 278 -17.75 -34.35 9.78
N VAL A 279 -17.56 -33.06 9.52
CA VAL A 279 -18.58 -32.03 9.81
C VAL A 279 -19.77 -32.10 8.85
N ASN A 280 -20.91 -31.52 9.25
CA ASN A 280 -22.04 -31.31 8.36
C ASN A 280 -21.75 -30.13 7.41
N TRP A 281 -21.84 -30.37 6.10
CA TRP A 281 -21.57 -29.34 5.09
C TRP A 281 -22.86 -28.74 4.52
N LYS A 282 -22.86 -27.41 4.33
CA LYS A 282 -23.88 -26.69 3.57
C LYS A 282 -23.44 -26.37 2.14
N LYS A 283 -22.16 -26.02 1.96
CA LYS A 283 -21.52 -25.75 0.66
C LYS A 283 -20.00 -25.92 0.77
N ARG A 284 -19.39 -26.70 -0.11
CA ARG A 284 -17.93 -26.88 -0.21
C ARG A 284 -17.30 -25.85 -1.17
N LEU A 285 -15.97 -25.79 -1.21
CA LEU A 285 -15.22 -24.99 -2.21
C LEU A 285 -15.38 -25.55 -3.63
N THR A 286 -15.74 -26.83 -3.77
CA THR A 286 -16.06 -27.50 -5.04
C THR A 286 -17.43 -27.11 -5.61
N ASP A 287 -18.31 -26.54 -4.79
CA ASP A 287 -19.74 -26.53 -5.07
C ASP A 287 -20.22 -25.18 -5.63
N GLY A 288 -20.88 -25.23 -6.78
CA GLY A 288 -21.40 -24.05 -7.47
C GLY A 288 -20.31 -23.23 -8.19
N ARG A 289 -20.58 -21.93 -8.40
CA ARG A 289 -19.67 -21.02 -9.13
C ARG A 289 -18.62 -20.36 -8.23
N MET A 290 -18.95 -20.07 -6.96
CA MET A 290 -18.07 -19.38 -6.01
C MET A 290 -17.17 -20.37 -5.26
N LYS A 291 -15.86 -20.37 -5.54
CA LYS A 291 -14.87 -21.29 -4.95
C LYS A 291 -14.06 -20.71 -3.79
N ASN A 292 -14.37 -19.48 -3.39
CA ASN A 292 -13.66 -18.65 -2.42
C ASN A 292 -14.32 -18.62 -1.02
N VAL A 293 -15.44 -19.34 -0.84
CA VAL A 293 -16.23 -19.37 0.40
C VAL A 293 -16.77 -20.78 0.63
N ALA A 294 -16.66 -21.28 1.85
CA ALA A 294 -17.27 -22.51 2.33
C ALA A 294 -18.35 -22.23 3.39
N PHE A 295 -19.33 -23.13 3.51
CA PHE A 295 -20.33 -23.10 4.59
C PHE A 295 -20.45 -24.49 5.21
N ILE A 296 -20.31 -24.56 6.53
CA ILE A 296 -20.57 -25.74 7.36
C ILE A 296 -21.77 -25.47 8.27
N LEU A 297 -22.31 -26.52 8.90
CA LEU A 297 -23.44 -26.44 9.83
C LEU A 297 -22.99 -26.81 11.24
N ASP A 298 -23.46 -26.03 12.22
CA ASP A 298 -23.34 -26.37 13.64
C ASP A 298 -24.35 -27.47 14.07
N PRO A 299 -24.34 -27.95 15.32
CA PRO A 299 -25.26 -28.98 15.80
C PRO A 299 -26.76 -28.62 15.76
N ASP A 300 -27.14 -27.34 15.80
CA ASP A 300 -28.53 -26.87 15.70
C ASP A 300 -28.95 -26.56 14.25
N GLY A 301 -27.98 -26.45 13.34
CA GLY A 301 -28.19 -26.18 11.91
C GLY A 301 -27.98 -24.72 11.50
N TYR A 302 -27.43 -23.89 12.37
CA TYR A 302 -26.96 -22.55 12.00
C TYR A 302 -25.79 -22.68 11.01
N TRP A 303 -25.72 -21.75 10.06
CA TRP A 303 -24.66 -21.74 9.06
C TRP A 303 -23.43 -21.03 9.62
N VAL A 304 -22.27 -21.67 9.46
CA VAL A 304 -20.97 -21.07 9.73
C VAL A 304 -20.25 -20.90 8.40
N GLU A 305 -20.10 -19.65 7.97
CA GLU A 305 -19.28 -19.31 6.81
C GLU A 305 -17.80 -19.41 7.17
N VAL A 306 -16.99 -19.86 6.21
CA VAL A 306 -15.53 -19.91 6.33
C VAL A 306 -14.92 -19.21 5.13
N VAL A 307 -14.14 -18.16 5.41
CA VAL A 307 -13.48 -17.30 4.41
C VAL A 307 -11.98 -17.23 4.63
N GLN A 308 -11.22 -16.99 3.57
CA GLN A 308 -9.79 -16.74 3.67
C GLN A 308 -9.54 -15.38 4.37
N ASN A 309 -8.76 -15.36 5.45
CA ASN A 309 -8.15 -14.12 5.92
C ASN A 309 -6.99 -13.78 4.96
N GLU A 310 -7.19 -12.79 4.10
CA GLU A 310 -6.22 -12.37 3.08
C GLU A 310 -4.93 -11.80 3.71
N ALA A 311 -4.94 -11.38 4.99
CA ALA A 311 -3.74 -10.93 5.70
C ALA A 311 -2.90 -12.08 6.29
N LEU A 312 -3.49 -13.28 6.44
CA LEU A 312 -2.80 -14.49 6.93
C LEU A 312 -2.46 -15.48 5.81
N LYS A 313 -3.06 -15.29 4.62
CA LYS A 313 -2.94 -16.10 3.42
C LYS A 313 -1.47 -16.30 3.02
N ARG A 314 -0.92 -17.45 3.40
CA ARG A 314 0.41 -17.89 2.94
C ARG A 314 0.38 -17.99 1.41
N THR A 315 1.36 -17.40 0.73
CA THR A 315 1.51 -17.49 -0.73
C THR A 315 2.03 -18.89 -1.11
N SER A 316 1.13 -19.86 -1.10
CA SER A 316 1.35 -21.26 -1.48
C SER A 316 1.56 -21.45 -3.00
N ASN A 317 2.54 -20.74 -3.56
CA ASN A 317 3.09 -20.93 -4.90
C ASN A 317 4.59 -21.33 -4.83
N CYS A 318 4.96 -22.04 -3.76
CA CYS A 318 6.19 -22.83 -3.67
C CYS A 318 5.86 -24.11 -2.87
N VAL A 319 6.59 -25.20 -3.12
CA VAL A 319 6.39 -26.53 -2.49
C VAL A 319 5.05 -27.20 -2.84
N THR A 320 4.86 -27.56 -4.11
CA THR A 320 3.90 -28.61 -4.53
C THR A 320 4.39 -29.44 -5.73
N THR A 321 5.29 -28.91 -6.57
CA THR A 321 5.85 -29.64 -7.73
C THR A 321 7.01 -30.59 -7.39
N MET A 322 7.53 -30.57 -6.16
CA MET A 322 8.65 -31.40 -5.72
C MET A 322 8.25 -32.22 -4.48
N VAL A 323 8.51 -33.53 -4.55
CA VAL A 323 8.17 -34.62 -3.59
C VAL A 323 6.87 -35.39 -3.89
N THR A 324 6.85 -36.11 -5.03
CA THR A 324 6.17 -37.43 -5.15
C THR A 324 6.75 -38.33 -6.25
N MET A 325 8.09 -38.30 -6.43
CA MET A 325 8.81 -39.31 -7.21
C MET A 325 10.06 -39.77 -6.46
N GLN A 326 9.87 -40.74 -5.55
CA GLN A 326 10.77 -41.88 -5.27
C GLN A 326 10.39 -42.58 -3.95
N SER A 327 9.45 -43.53 -4.01
CA SER A 327 9.54 -44.79 -3.29
C SER A 327 8.44 -45.75 -3.74
N GLN A 328 8.85 -46.88 -4.33
CA GLN A 328 8.21 -48.22 -4.25
C GLN A 328 8.79 -49.11 -5.36
N SER A 329 9.82 -49.87 -5.00
CA SER A 329 10.30 -51.01 -5.77
C SER A 329 9.99 -52.29 -5.00
N GLU A 330 8.87 -52.96 -5.31
CA GLU A 330 8.82 -54.43 -5.44
C GLU A 330 7.48 -54.93 -6.02
N LYS A 331 7.36 -56.25 -6.27
CA LYS A 331 6.47 -56.85 -7.27
C LYS A 331 5.39 -57.80 -6.65
N PRO A 332 4.70 -58.71 -7.38
CA PRO A 332 3.32 -58.43 -7.83
C PRO A 332 2.29 -59.56 -7.62
N LYS A 333 0.99 -59.26 -7.36
CA LYS A 333 -0.07 -60.30 -7.35
C LYS A 333 -1.42 -59.92 -7.99
N LYS A 334 -1.59 -60.40 -9.24
CA LYS A 334 -2.80 -60.93 -9.92
C LYS A 334 -4.13 -60.14 -9.92
N ALA A 335 -4.65 -59.90 -11.14
CA ALA A 335 -6.04 -59.50 -11.44
C ALA A 335 -7.02 -60.73 -11.44
N PRO A 336 -8.37 -60.58 -11.65
CA PRO A 336 -8.92 -60.33 -13.00
C PRO A 336 -10.26 -59.54 -13.15
N LEU A 337 -10.31 -58.70 -14.20
CA LEU A 337 -11.40 -58.46 -15.18
C LEU A 337 -12.90 -58.74 -14.86
N ARG A 338 -13.74 -57.68 -14.89
CA ARG A 338 -15.05 -57.50 -15.62
C ARG A 338 -15.72 -56.17 -15.16
N ARG A 339 -16.65 -55.50 -15.87
CA ARG A 339 -17.48 -55.83 -17.07
C ARG A 339 -17.79 -54.55 -17.91
N TYR A 340 -18.57 -54.69 -18.99
CA TYR A 340 -18.81 -53.71 -20.07
C TYR A 340 -20.16 -52.92 -19.98
N TYR A 341 -20.11 -51.62 -20.34
CA TYR A 341 -21.06 -50.85 -21.19
C TYR A 341 -22.56 -50.63 -20.86
N SER A 342 -23.09 -49.60 -21.54
CA SER A 342 -24.49 -49.07 -21.58
C SER A 342 -24.87 -48.14 -20.41
N LYS A 343 -25.77 -47.15 -20.57
CA LYS A 343 -26.78 -46.96 -21.64
C LYS A 343 -27.11 -45.48 -21.92
N LEU A 344 -27.03 -45.06 -23.18
CA LEU A 344 -27.72 -43.87 -23.72
C LEU A 344 -29.09 -44.29 -24.26
N SER A 345 -30.19 -43.62 -23.89
CA SER A 345 -31.40 -43.34 -24.72
C SER A 345 -32.66 -43.00 -23.90
N GLN A 346 -33.13 -41.75 -24.01
CA GLN A 346 -34.53 -41.28 -24.03
C GLN A 346 -34.47 -39.80 -24.50
N LEU A 347 -34.81 -39.52 -25.76
CA LEU A 347 -36.07 -38.87 -26.18
C LEU A 347 -36.30 -37.51 -25.49
N ARG A 348 -36.20 -36.33 -26.13
CA ARG A 348 -36.41 -35.89 -27.54
C ARG A 348 -37.87 -35.86 -28.04
N GLU A 349 -38.65 -34.97 -27.46
CA GLU A 349 -39.77 -34.19 -28.06
C GLU A 349 -39.96 -32.95 -27.15
N LYS A 350 -40.45 -31.77 -27.56
CA LYS A 350 -41.02 -31.30 -28.84
C LYS A 350 -40.48 -29.89 -29.18
N ARG A 351 -40.83 -29.36 -30.36
CA ARG A 351 -40.44 -28.04 -30.87
C ARG A 351 -41.70 -27.33 -31.36
N GLU A 352 -42.02 -26.15 -30.82
CA GLU A 352 -42.89 -25.09 -31.40
C GLU A 352 -43.07 -23.95 -30.37
N GLY A 353 -43.39 -22.73 -30.81
CA GLY A 353 -43.57 -21.57 -29.93
C GLY A 353 -42.54 -20.43 -30.11
N LEU A 354 -42.36 -19.95 -31.35
CA LEU A 354 -41.82 -18.61 -31.60
C LEU A 354 -42.99 -17.62 -31.81
N GLN A 355 -42.70 -16.31 -31.85
CA GLN A 355 -43.57 -15.23 -32.36
C GLN A 355 -44.44 -14.42 -31.37
N THR A 356 -43.87 -13.96 -30.25
CA THR A 356 -44.17 -12.62 -29.71
C THR A 356 -42.87 -11.89 -29.37
N LEU A 357 -42.62 -10.79 -30.07
CA LEU A 357 -41.47 -9.89 -29.93
C LEU A 357 -42.00 -8.45 -30.02
N PHE A 358 -41.21 -7.47 -29.54
CA PHE A 358 -41.54 -6.03 -29.46
C PHE A 358 -42.65 -5.76 -28.42
N ASP A 359 -42.37 -5.20 -27.24
CA ASP A 359 -41.57 -3.98 -27.00
C ASP A 359 -40.48 -4.11 -25.90
N GLU A 360 -39.90 -2.96 -25.53
CA GLU A 360 -38.79 -2.68 -24.56
C GLU A 360 -37.35 -2.90 -25.05
N GLU A 361 -36.48 -1.92 -24.75
CA GLU A 361 -35.04 -1.90 -25.10
C GLU A 361 -34.16 -2.40 -23.92
N PRO A 362 -33.05 -3.11 -24.18
CA PRO A 362 -32.13 -3.54 -23.12
C PRO A 362 -31.11 -2.45 -22.73
N SER A 363 -30.87 -2.29 -21.43
CA SER A 363 -29.93 -1.31 -20.87
C SER A 363 -28.46 -1.75 -20.91
N GLU A 364 -27.52 -0.79 -20.81
CA GLU A 364 -26.09 -0.95 -21.15
C GLU A 364 -25.25 -1.92 -20.29
N ALA A 365 -25.79 -2.55 -19.24
CA ALA A 365 -25.00 -3.32 -18.27
C ALA A 365 -24.46 -4.67 -18.78
N ASP A 366 -25.16 -5.34 -19.70
CA ASP A 366 -25.02 -6.78 -19.99
C ASP A 366 -23.90 -7.15 -21.00
N ARG A 367 -22.71 -6.53 -20.93
CA ARG A 367 -21.63 -6.74 -21.93
C ARG A 367 -20.20 -6.89 -21.38
N LEU A 368 -19.95 -7.96 -20.61
CA LEU A 368 -18.70 -8.75 -20.47
C LEU A 368 -18.97 -9.86 -19.43
N ASP A 369 -18.58 -11.13 -19.54
CA ASP A 369 -17.65 -11.80 -20.47
C ASP A 369 -18.18 -13.21 -20.88
N ALA A 370 -19.28 -13.25 -21.65
CA ALA A 370 -19.84 -14.51 -22.15
C ALA A 370 -19.02 -15.05 -23.35
N ARG A 371 -18.12 -16.02 -23.10
CA ARG A 371 -17.30 -16.68 -24.13
C ARG A 371 -18.12 -17.54 -25.09
N VAL A 372 -18.74 -16.91 -26.08
CA VAL A 372 -19.40 -17.56 -27.22
C VAL A 372 -18.36 -18.36 -28.03
N SER A 373 -18.68 -19.60 -28.42
CA SER A 373 -17.77 -20.39 -29.26
C SER A 373 -17.58 -19.74 -30.63
N LEU A 374 -16.37 -19.85 -31.21
CA LEU A 374 -16.05 -19.22 -32.49
C LEU A 374 -17.08 -19.56 -33.58
N ARG A 375 -17.49 -20.84 -33.67
CA ARG A 375 -18.56 -21.30 -34.56
C ARG A 375 -19.87 -20.54 -34.35
N ALA A 376 -20.36 -20.44 -33.10
CA ALA A 376 -21.63 -19.78 -32.80
C ALA A 376 -21.57 -18.27 -33.07
N ALA A 377 -20.42 -17.63 -32.84
CA ALA A 377 -20.19 -16.23 -33.20
C ALA A 377 -20.22 -16.02 -34.73
N THR A 378 -19.56 -16.89 -35.50
CA THR A 378 -19.60 -16.82 -36.98
C THR A 378 -20.99 -17.17 -37.54
N GLU A 379 -21.72 -18.12 -36.95
CA GLU A 379 -23.11 -18.44 -37.32
C GLU A 379 -24.04 -17.22 -37.11
N LEU A 380 -23.96 -16.55 -35.96
CA LEU A 380 -24.71 -15.32 -35.69
C LEU A 380 -24.33 -14.18 -36.65
N PHE A 381 -23.04 -14.00 -36.94
CA PHE A 381 -22.56 -12.94 -37.82
C PHE A 381 -22.99 -13.18 -39.28
N SER A 382 -22.85 -14.41 -39.80
CA SER A 382 -23.32 -14.78 -41.14
C SER A 382 -24.83 -14.60 -41.28
N ALA A 383 -25.61 -15.05 -40.28
CA ALA A 383 -27.06 -14.88 -40.29
C ALA A 383 -27.47 -13.39 -40.28
N ARG A 384 -26.71 -12.52 -39.62
CA ARG A 384 -26.99 -11.07 -39.60
C ARG A 384 -26.58 -10.37 -40.91
N ILE A 385 -25.53 -10.83 -41.58
CA ILE A 385 -25.19 -10.39 -42.94
C ILE A 385 -26.27 -10.81 -43.94
N ASP A 386 -26.72 -12.07 -43.89
CA ASP A 386 -27.76 -12.57 -44.80
C ASP A 386 -29.09 -11.81 -44.61
N GLN A 387 -29.45 -11.47 -43.36
CA GLN A 387 -30.57 -10.57 -43.04
C GLN A 387 -30.40 -9.15 -43.63
N LEU A 388 -29.20 -8.56 -43.52
CA LEU A 388 -28.93 -7.23 -44.04
C LEU A 388 -28.97 -7.20 -45.57
N CYS A 389 -28.40 -8.22 -46.24
CA CYS A 389 -28.48 -8.39 -47.69
C CYS A 389 -29.92 -8.55 -48.17
N GLN A 390 -30.75 -9.34 -47.47
CA GLN A 390 -32.18 -9.45 -47.79
C GLN A 390 -32.89 -8.10 -47.61
N PHE A 391 -32.67 -7.39 -46.49
CA PHE A 391 -33.25 -6.06 -46.25
C PHE A 391 -32.88 -5.05 -47.35
N ILE A 392 -31.63 -5.05 -47.82
CA ILE A 392 -31.17 -4.19 -48.92
C ILE A 392 -31.91 -4.50 -50.23
N TYR A 393 -32.07 -5.78 -50.58
CA TYR A 393 -32.86 -6.19 -51.75
C TYR A 393 -34.35 -5.88 -51.61
N ASP A 394 -34.93 -6.04 -50.42
CA ASP A 394 -36.34 -5.74 -50.14
C ASP A 394 -36.66 -4.24 -50.30
N HIS A 395 -35.65 -3.37 -50.15
CA HIS A 395 -35.73 -1.92 -50.41
C HIS A 395 -35.32 -1.53 -51.84
N GLY A 396 -35.16 -2.50 -52.75
CA GLY A 396 -34.86 -2.25 -54.17
C GLY A 396 -33.41 -1.79 -54.46
N LEU A 397 -32.51 -1.98 -53.49
CA LEU A 397 -31.08 -1.69 -53.63
C LEU A 397 -30.29 -2.99 -53.87
N GLU A 398 -29.06 -2.89 -54.37
CA GLU A 398 -28.12 -4.01 -54.38
C GLU A 398 -27.04 -3.81 -53.31
N PRO A 399 -26.65 -4.86 -52.55
CA PRO A 399 -25.57 -4.76 -51.58
C PRO A 399 -24.23 -4.54 -52.29
N PRO A 400 -23.28 -3.81 -51.68
CA PRO A 400 -22.03 -3.44 -52.32
C PRO A 400 -21.19 -4.69 -52.70
N PRO A 401 -20.54 -4.68 -53.89
CA PRO A 401 -19.79 -5.84 -54.36
C PRO A 401 -18.56 -6.09 -53.48
N MET A 402 -18.48 -7.30 -52.93
CA MET A 402 -17.28 -7.79 -52.25
C MET A 402 -16.21 -8.13 -53.29
N LYS A 403 -14.93 -8.02 -52.93
CA LYS A 403 -13.86 -8.46 -53.82
C LYS A 403 -13.85 -10.00 -53.95
N PRO A 404 -13.44 -10.57 -55.10
CA PRO A 404 -13.35 -12.03 -55.27
C PRO A 404 -12.38 -12.71 -54.28
N GLU A 405 -11.30 -12.02 -53.89
CA GLU A 405 -10.31 -12.50 -52.92
C GLU A 405 -10.90 -12.62 -51.51
N ASP A 406 -11.64 -11.60 -51.06
CA ASP A 406 -12.29 -11.55 -49.75
C ASP A 406 -13.45 -12.56 -49.68
N GLU A 407 -14.27 -12.67 -50.73
CA GLU A 407 -15.35 -13.67 -50.78
C GLU A 407 -14.79 -15.10 -50.82
N ALA A 408 -13.72 -15.36 -51.57
CA ALA A 408 -13.04 -16.66 -51.55
C ALA A 408 -12.37 -16.96 -50.20
N GLY A 409 -11.97 -15.94 -49.42
CA GLY A 409 -11.54 -16.10 -48.03
C GLY A 409 -12.70 -16.49 -47.12
N MET A 410 -13.78 -15.70 -47.14
CA MET A 410 -14.98 -15.92 -46.31
C MET A 410 -15.64 -17.28 -46.58
N ASN A 411 -15.82 -17.68 -47.84
CA ASN A 411 -16.39 -18.99 -48.19
C ASN A 411 -15.54 -20.14 -47.61
N ARG A 412 -14.20 -20.05 -47.68
CA ARG A 412 -13.31 -21.04 -47.05
C ARG A 412 -13.50 -21.14 -45.53
N VAL A 413 -13.73 -20.02 -44.84
CA VAL A 413 -14.02 -20.01 -43.39
C VAL A 413 -15.37 -20.66 -43.09
N LEU A 414 -16.41 -20.32 -43.86
CA LEU A 414 -17.76 -20.89 -43.68
C LEU A 414 -17.81 -22.39 -43.98
N ASP A 415 -17.15 -22.86 -45.04
CA ASP A 415 -17.01 -24.28 -45.37
C ASP A 415 -16.25 -25.04 -44.27
N THR A 416 -15.14 -24.48 -43.77
CA THR A 416 -14.32 -25.09 -42.69
C THR A 416 -15.11 -25.24 -41.39
N LEU A 417 -15.97 -24.26 -41.07
CA LEU A 417 -16.85 -24.30 -39.90
C LEU A 417 -18.18 -25.05 -40.14
N GLN A 418 -18.45 -25.50 -41.38
CA GLN A 418 -19.70 -26.13 -41.82
C GLN A 418 -20.93 -25.26 -41.51
N ILE A 419 -20.85 -23.98 -41.88
CA ILE A 419 -21.90 -22.97 -41.69
C ILE A 419 -22.62 -22.73 -43.03
N PRO A 420 -23.90 -23.13 -43.18
CA PRO A 420 -24.63 -22.95 -44.43
C PRO A 420 -25.06 -21.50 -44.62
N ARG A 421 -24.53 -20.84 -45.66
CA ARG A 421 -24.98 -19.53 -46.15
C ARG A 421 -26.47 -19.61 -46.56
N ALA A 422 -27.30 -18.63 -46.18
CA ALA A 422 -28.69 -18.62 -46.57
C ALA A 422 -28.84 -18.29 -48.07
N ALA A 423 -29.64 -19.06 -48.81
CA ALA A 423 -29.92 -18.79 -50.22
C ALA A 423 -30.90 -17.60 -50.34
N VAL A 424 -30.35 -16.38 -50.32
CA VAL A 424 -31.08 -15.10 -50.46
C VAL A 424 -31.94 -15.13 -51.73
N LYS A 425 -33.26 -15.05 -51.57
CA LYS A 425 -34.21 -15.12 -52.69
C LYS A 425 -34.39 -13.74 -53.30
N LYS A 426 -33.68 -13.45 -54.39
CA LYS A 426 -34.02 -12.31 -55.26
C LYS A 426 -35.45 -12.48 -55.80
N SER A 427 -36.37 -11.66 -55.29
CA SER A 427 -37.78 -11.62 -55.67
C SER A 427 -37.96 -10.84 -56.98
N SER A 428 -37.79 -11.51 -58.12
CA SER A 428 -38.01 -10.89 -59.43
C SER A 428 -39.48 -10.47 -59.64
N PRO A 429 -39.75 -9.23 -60.10
CA PRO A 429 -41.06 -8.88 -60.66
C PRO A 429 -41.42 -9.77 -61.86
N ALA A 430 -42.70 -10.03 -62.06
CA ALA A 430 -43.15 -11.06 -63.00
C ALA A 430 -43.27 -10.55 -64.45
N LYS A 431 -42.59 -11.29 -65.35
CA LYS A 431 -42.89 -11.51 -66.78
C LYS A 431 -43.06 -10.31 -67.74
N LEU A 432 -42.22 -10.31 -68.78
CA LEU A 432 -42.68 -10.32 -70.19
C LEU A 432 -41.50 -10.63 -71.15
N ASP A 433 -41.39 -11.77 -71.84
CA ASP A 433 -41.66 -13.18 -71.48
C ASP A 433 -40.64 -14.05 -72.30
N ALA A 434 -41.03 -15.21 -72.82
CA ALA A 434 -40.23 -16.18 -73.59
C ALA A 434 -40.27 -15.94 -75.13
N PRO A 435 -39.58 -16.73 -76.01
CA PRO A 435 -38.74 -17.94 -75.82
C PRO A 435 -37.28 -17.75 -76.35
N ASN A 436 -36.33 -18.71 -76.32
CA ASN A 436 -36.48 -20.14 -76.62
C ASN A 436 -35.37 -21.08 -76.09
N VAL A 437 -35.83 -22.21 -75.55
CA VAL A 437 -35.31 -23.61 -75.51
C VAL A 437 -33.80 -23.95 -75.62
N GLN A 438 -33.41 -24.86 -74.70
CA GLN A 438 -32.22 -25.72 -74.55
C GLN A 438 -31.78 -26.53 -75.81
N PRO A 439 -30.65 -27.31 -75.86
CA PRO A 439 -29.88 -27.89 -74.74
C PRO A 439 -28.33 -27.99 -74.83
N ARG A 440 -27.76 -28.55 -73.76
CA ARG A 440 -26.44 -29.21 -73.60
C ARG A 440 -26.32 -30.52 -74.45
N PRO A 441 -25.18 -31.27 -74.50
CA PRO A 441 -23.84 -31.09 -73.88
C PRO A 441 -22.61 -31.44 -74.80
N VAL A 442 -21.42 -31.59 -74.16
CA VAL A 442 -20.21 -32.35 -74.58
C VAL A 442 -19.13 -31.58 -75.40
N ALA A 443 -17.87 -31.99 -75.19
CA ALA A 443 -16.63 -31.30 -75.57
C ALA A 443 -15.93 -31.87 -76.82
N GLN A 444 -14.99 -31.10 -77.41
CA GLN A 444 -13.73 -31.59 -77.99
C GLN A 444 -12.70 -30.46 -78.21
N GLN A 445 -11.52 -30.77 -78.79
CA GLN A 445 -10.28 -29.97 -78.75
C GLN A 445 -9.80 -29.46 -80.13
N SER A 446 -8.71 -28.66 -80.12
CA SER A 446 -7.67 -28.51 -81.20
C SER A 446 -7.98 -27.54 -82.37
N PRO A 447 -7.00 -27.15 -83.25
CA PRO A 447 -5.52 -27.33 -83.20
C PRO A 447 -4.64 -26.08 -83.58
N GLU A 448 -3.30 -26.23 -83.41
CA GLU A 448 -2.14 -25.63 -84.17
C GLU A 448 -1.90 -24.09 -84.26
N ARG A 449 -0.68 -23.53 -84.08
CA ARG A 449 0.58 -23.75 -84.85
C ARG A 449 1.94 -23.35 -84.17
N ASN A 450 2.96 -24.18 -84.41
CA ASN A 450 4.47 -24.11 -84.33
C ASN A 450 5.18 -22.73 -84.12
N SER A 451 6.21 -22.53 -83.27
CA SER A 451 7.57 -23.15 -83.07
C SER A 451 8.59 -22.94 -84.21
N PRO A 452 9.95 -23.00 -84.02
CA PRO A 452 10.84 -23.30 -82.85
C PRO A 452 11.83 -22.12 -82.52
N ALA A 453 13.11 -22.15 -82.01
CA ALA A 453 14.12 -23.17 -81.61
C ALA A 453 15.29 -22.64 -80.70
N VAL A 454 15.98 -23.57 -79.98
CA VAL A 454 17.46 -23.77 -79.72
C VAL A 454 18.46 -22.60 -79.95
N SER A 455 19.39 -22.22 -79.05
CA SER A 455 20.73 -22.86 -78.77
C SER A 455 21.41 -22.46 -77.42
N THR A 456 22.71 -22.78 -77.21
CA THR A 456 23.54 -22.58 -75.98
C THR A 456 24.92 -21.88 -76.19
N LEU A 457 25.58 -21.50 -75.08
CA LEU A 457 27.04 -21.27 -74.84
C LEU A 457 27.67 -19.84 -74.90
N GLU A 458 28.93 -19.79 -74.41
CA GLU A 458 29.71 -18.66 -73.84
C GLU A 458 30.15 -17.54 -74.81
N GLY A 459 30.56 -16.37 -74.26
CA GLY A 459 31.49 -15.45 -74.94
C GLY A 459 31.34 -13.95 -74.64
N GLN A 460 32.35 -13.35 -73.99
CA GLN A 460 32.76 -11.94 -74.20
C GLN A 460 33.63 -11.85 -75.50
N PRO A 461 34.09 -10.68 -76.02
CA PRO A 461 34.16 -9.32 -75.43
C PRO A 461 33.89 -8.12 -76.40
N VAL A 462 34.20 -6.87 -75.97
CA VAL A 462 34.91 -5.79 -76.76
C VAL A 462 34.15 -5.18 -77.98
N LYS A 463 34.11 -3.85 -78.29
CA LYS A 463 34.65 -2.54 -77.84
C LYS A 463 33.82 -1.43 -78.59
N GLU A 464 33.99 -0.09 -78.56
CA GLU A 464 34.94 0.89 -77.98
C GLU A 464 34.31 2.32 -77.90
N ASN A 465 34.87 3.19 -77.04
CA ASN A 465 35.09 4.67 -77.17
C ASN A 465 33.95 5.67 -77.49
N GLU A 466 33.97 6.94 -77.06
CA GLU A 466 34.88 7.78 -76.23
C GLU A 466 34.07 9.02 -75.72
N LEU A 467 34.43 9.87 -74.75
CA LEU A 467 35.57 10.13 -73.83
C LEU A 467 34.96 10.33 -72.39
N GLY A 468 35.64 10.62 -71.27
CA GLY A 468 37.04 10.96 -70.96
C GLY A 468 37.23 12.45 -70.62
N ALA A 469 37.92 12.90 -69.56
CA ALA A 469 38.44 12.31 -68.30
C ALA A 469 38.63 13.51 -67.31
N ALA A 470 39.16 13.50 -66.07
CA ALA A 470 39.75 12.57 -65.09
C ALA A 470 39.69 13.31 -63.71
N HIS A 471 40.15 12.89 -62.51
CA HIS A 471 40.74 11.71 -61.85
C HIS A 471 40.40 11.85 -60.32
N SER A 472 40.45 10.89 -59.38
CA SER A 472 41.32 9.73 -59.07
C SER A 472 42.63 10.10 -58.32
N LEU A 473 43.12 9.36 -57.30
CA LEU A 473 42.70 8.03 -56.78
C LEU A 473 43.14 7.83 -55.30
N ILE A 474 42.73 6.69 -54.71
CA ILE A 474 43.08 6.14 -53.39
C ILE A 474 44.14 5.02 -53.57
N PRO A 475 44.90 4.62 -52.54
CA PRO A 475 45.24 3.19 -52.39
C PRO A 475 45.08 2.65 -50.95
N SER A 476 45.10 1.32 -50.81
CA SER A 476 45.02 0.62 -49.51
C SER A 476 45.84 -0.69 -49.51
N SER A 477 46.32 -1.10 -48.33
CA SER A 477 47.05 -2.37 -48.05
C SER A 477 48.48 -2.46 -48.67
N PRO A 478 49.46 -3.15 -48.03
CA PRO A 478 49.45 -4.62 -47.85
C PRO A 478 49.96 -5.12 -46.47
N GLN A 479 50.03 -6.45 -46.31
CA GLN A 479 50.72 -7.15 -45.21
C GLN A 479 52.24 -7.23 -45.44
N ILE A 480 53.06 -7.39 -44.38
CA ILE A 480 54.10 -8.44 -44.19
C ILE A 480 54.82 -8.26 -42.83
N SER A 481 55.54 -9.29 -42.37
CA SER A 481 55.98 -9.53 -40.99
C SER A 481 57.49 -9.37 -40.71
N LEU A 482 57.83 -9.30 -39.41
CA LEU A 482 59.09 -9.75 -38.76
C LEU A 482 60.40 -9.00 -39.04
N GLY A 483 61.07 -8.56 -37.96
CA GLY A 483 62.47 -8.09 -37.99
C GLY A 483 62.94 -7.34 -36.73
N GLU A 484 63.61 -8.05 -35.82
CA GLU A 484 64.81 -7.70 -35.02
C GLU A 484 65.27 -6.22 -34.78
N ARG A 485 65.96 -5.84 -33.69
CA ARG A 485 66.22 -6.38 -32.32
C ARG A 485 67.04 -5.34 -31.51
N ASN A 486 66.93 -5.35 -30.18
CA ASN A 486 67.83 -4.77 -29.15
C ASN A 486 68.75 -3.57 -29.47
N THR A 487 68.50 -2.43 -28.80
CA THR A 487 69.56 -1.60 -28.17
C THR A 487 69.07 -0.92 -26.89
N GLY A 488 69.61 -1.32 -25.74
CA GLY A 488 69.90 -0.40 -24.62
C GLY A 488 71.38 0.02 -24.68
N PRO A 489 72.00 0.54 -23.59
CA PRO A 489 71.47 0.77 -22.23
C PRO A 489 71.90 2.11 -21.56
N VAL A 490 71.61 2.31 -20.24
CA VAL A 490 72.47 3.02 -19.23
C VAL A 490 72.64 4.58 -19.40
N ASN A 491 72.69 5.48 -18.37
CA ASN A 491 72.71 5.41 -16.89
C ASN A 491 72.22 6.76 -16.25
N PHE A 492 71.46 6.76 -15.13
CA PHE A 492 71.83 7.03 -13.70
C PHE A 492 71.93 8.48 -13.14
N PHE A 493 71.23 8.68 -11.99
CA PHE A 493 71.32 9.70 -10.92
C PHE A 493 71.05 11.22 -11.14
N GLY A 494 70.27 11.84 -10.21
CA GLY A 494 69.89 13.26 -10.28
C GLY A 494 69.13 13.93 -9.09
N VAL A 495 69.21 13.40 -7.86
CA VAL A 495 69.01 14.09 -6.54
C VAL A 495 67.89 15.17 -6.34
N ASN A 496 66.85 14.83 -5.54
CA ASN A 496 66.00 15.68 -4.63
C ASN A 496 65.28 16.96 -5.16
N PRO A 497 64.08 17.36 -4.65
CA PRO A 497 63.80 17.49 -3.19
C PRO A 497 62.34 17.35 -2.67
N GLY A 498 62.18 17.39 -1.34
CA GLY A 498 61.05 18.06 -0.67
C GLY A 498 59.84 17.19 -0.27
N PRO A 499 59.26 17.36 0.93
CA PRO A 499 58.16 16.53 1.41
C PRO A 499 56.77 17.04 1.01
N SER A 500 55.84 16.11 0.79
CA SER A 500 54.39 16.36 0.76
C SER A 500 53.70 15.55 1.86
N THR A 501 52.61 16.08 2.41
CA THR A 501 51.92 15.52 3.59
C THR A 501 50.86 14.48 3.21
N HIS A 502 51.08 13.22 3.59
CA HIS A 502 50.08 12.16 3.45
C HIS A 502 48.92 12.29 4.45
N TYR A 503 47.69 12.13 3.96
CA TYR A 503 46.56 11.68 4.78
C TYR A 503 46.52 10.14 4.78
N PRO A 504 46.32 9.47 5.92
CA PRO A 504 46.17 8.01 5.98
C PRO A 504 44.75 7.57 5.60
N SER A 505 44.63 6.53 4.79
CA SER A 505 43.35 5.83 4.56
C SER A 505 42.99 4.99 5.79
N THR A 506 41.72 5.03 6.22
CA THR A 506 41.22 4.21 7.34
C THR A 506 40.44 3.01 6.80
N HIS A 507 41.00 1.82 6.99
CA HIS A 507 40.45 0.55 6.53
C HIS A 507 39.40 0.02 7.52
N TRP A 508 38.12 0.17 7.21
CA TRP A 508 37.02 -0.33 8.04
C TRP A 508 36.79 -1.84 7.90
N GLY A 509 37.54 -2.62 8.69
CA GLY A 509 37.26 -4.04 8.90
C GLY A 509 36.31 -4.23 10.09
N PHE A 510 35.09 -4.73 9.83
CA PHE A 510 34.20 -5.25 10.88
C PHE A 510 33.48 -6.49 10.38
N THR A 511 33.97 -7.67 10.78
CA THR A 511 33.25 -8.94 10.61
C THR A 511 32.13 -9.03 11.65
N LEU A 512 30.96 -9.50 11.23
CA LEU A 512 29.90 -9.88 12.16
C LEU A 512 30.31 -11.19 12.89
N PRO A 513 30.00 -11.35 14.19
CA PRO A 513 30.23 -12.61 14.88
C PRO A 513 29.39 -13.74 14.27
N THR A 514 30.03 -14.86 13.96
CA THR A 514 29.36 -16.11 13.59
C THR A 514 28.55 -16.70 14.76
N ALA A 515 27.76 -17.74 14.48
CA ALA A 515 26.65 -18.22 15.32
C ALA A 515 27.00 -18.79 16.72
N GLU A 516 28.27 -18.76 17.15
CA GLU A 516 28.71 -19.27 18.45
C GLU A 516 28.32 -18.37 19.63
N SER A 517 28.03 -17.08 19.39
CA SER A 517 27.70 -16.12 20.46
C SER A 517 26.36 -16.35 21.16
N LEU A 518 25.49 -17.22 20.63
CA LEU A 518 24.17 -17.53 21.21
C LEU A 518 24.23 -18.32 22.52
N GLY A 519 25.34 -19.00 22.83
CA GLY A 519 25.50 -19.74 24.09
C GLY A 519 25.51 -18.84 25.34
N SER A 520 26.00 -17.61 25.21
CA SER A 520 26.30 -16.71 26.33
C SER A 520 25.09 -16.01 26.96
N ILE A 521 23.87 -16.26 26.47
CA ILE A 521 22.64 -15.58 26.94
C ILE A 521 21.75 -16.50 27.81
N TYR A 522 21.87 -17.82 27.69
CA TYR A 522 21.04 -18.77 28.44
C TYR A 522 21.67 -19.34 29.73
N ALA A 523 22.93 -19.04 30.00
CA ALA A 523 23.63 -19.50 31.19
C ALA A 523 23.75 -18.38 32.25
N ASN A 524 22.72 -18.22 33.10
CA ASN A 524 22.82 -17.76 34.52
C ASN A 524 21.42 -17.57 35.15
N LEU A 525 20.81 -18.66 35.63
CA LEU A 525 19.64 -18.59 36.53
C LEU A 525 19.59 -19.77 37.53
N ASP A 526 20.74 -20.03 38.17
CA ASP A 526 20.96 -20.85 39.38
C ASP A 526 22.46 -20.68 39.76
N GLY A 527 22.93 -20.63 41.00
CA GLY A 527 22.26 -20.52 42.30
C GLY A 527 23.29 -20.43 43.45
N ALA A 528 23.03 -19.59 44.46
CA ALA A 528 23.64 -19.56 45.80
C ALA A 528 25.17 -19.80 46.05
N SER A 529 25.87 -18.69 46.35
CA SER A 529 26.79 -18.51 47.52
C SER A 529 28.17 -19.21 47.69
N ASN A 530 29.12 -18.37 48.14
CA ASN A 530 30.10 -18.56 49.25
C ASN A 530 31.54 -19.11 49.04
N TYR A 531 32.48 -18.40 49.71
CA TYR A 531 33.91 -18.68 50.02
C TYR A 531 34.88 -18.92 48.84
N GLN A 532 36.20 -18.63 48.88
CA GLN A 532 37.16 -17.71 49.55
C GLN A 532 38.52 -18.45 49.62
N ASN A 533 39.64 -17.77 49.26
CA ASN A 533 41.03 -17.99 49.76
C ASN A 533 41.73 -19.36 49.48
N GLU A 534 43.05 -19.50 49.25
CA GLU A 534 44.21 -18.61 48.99
C GLU A 534 45.18 -19.29 47.98
N GLY A 535 46.26 -18.62 47.53
CA GLY A 535 47.36 -19.30 46.82
C GLY A 535 48.33 -18.36 46.07
N SER A 536 49.33 -17.81 46.76
CA SER A 536 50.24 -16.78 46.24
C SER A 536 51.56 -17.33 45.64
N ILE A 537 52.10 -16.62 44.62
CA ILE A 537 53.57 -16.47 44.31
C ILE A 537 54.26 -17.74 43.71
N SER A 538 55.24 -17.71 42.79
CA SER A 538 56.12 -16.64 42.24
C SER A 538 56.42 -16.78 40.73
N SER A 539 56.47 -15.67 39.99
CA SER A 539 57.34 -15.48 38.80
C SER A 539 58.75 -14.99 39.23
N PRO A 540 59.75 -14.78 38.35
CA PRO A 540 59.79 -13.52 37.57
C PRO A 540 60.56 -13.54 36.21
N ASP A 541 60.45 -12.41 35.48
CA ASP A 541 61.44 -11.76 34.59
C ASP A 541 62.02 -12.49 33.35
N SER A 542 62.24 -11.82 32.20
CA SER A 542 62.14 -10.38 31.88
C SER A 542 61.78 -10.12 30.40
N VAL A 543 61.18 -8.95 30.13
CA VAL A 543 60.84 -8.41 28.79
C VAL A 543 61.78 -7.23 28.47
N PRO A 544 62.11 -6.96 27.20
CA PRO A 544 61.82 -5.61 26.70
C PRO A 544 61.29 -5.52 25.24
N LEU A 545 60.40 -4.56 25.03
CA LEU A 545 59.96 -3.99 23.72
C LEU A 545 60.96 -2.86 23.32
N PRO A 546 60.72 -1.95 22.33
CA PRO A 546 59.72 -1.84 21.24
C PRO A 546 60.42 -1.58 19.85
N PRO A 547 60.06 -0.59 19.00
CA PRO A 547 59.04 -0.65 17.91
C PRO A 547 59.59 -0.37 16.49
N ASP A 548 58.83 -0.69 15.41
CA ASP A 548 58.13 0.32 14.55
C ASP A 548 57.35 -0.30 13.35
N PHE A 549 56.68 0.56 12.55
CA PHE A 549 55.90 0.33 11.32
C PHE A 549 56.73 -0.28 10.14
N THR A 550 56.22 -0.73 8.96
CA THR A 550 54.99 -0.42 8.19
C THR A 550 54.75 -1.46 7.06
N GLN A 551 53.48 -1.72 6.64
CA GLN A 551 52.95 -2.05 5.26
C GLN A 551 53.69 -3.08 4.33
N GLN A 552 53.14 -3.69 3.26
CA GLN A 552 51.93 -3.56 2.42
C GLN A 552 51.32 -4.97 2.09
N PRO A 553 50.08 -5.06 1.55
CA PRO A 553 49.50 -6.31 1.05
C PRO A 553 49.88 -6.62 -0.42
N GLY A 554 49.97 -7.91 -0.78
CA GLY A 554 50.12 -8.33 -2.19
C GLY A 554 50.18 -9.85 -2.39
N VAL A 555 49.49 -10.30 -3.44
CA VAL A 555 49.65 -11.54 -4.23
C VAL A 555 50.38 -12.74 -3.59
N LEU A 556 49.65 -13.85 -3.42
CA LEU A 556 50.24 -15.19 -3.38
C LEU A 556 49.60 -16.09 -4.46
N LEU A 557 50.14 -15.97 -5.67
CA LEU A 557 50.26 -17.15 -6.54
C LEU A 557 51.33 -18.07 -5.90
N GLY A 558 51.14 -19.38 -5.96
CA GLY A 558 51.88 -20.30 -5.07
C GLY A 558 53.37 -20.48 -5.38
N GLN A 559 54.15 -20.77 -4.34
CA GLN A 559 55.33 -21.63 -4.41
C GLN A 559 55.75 -22.13 -3.02
N ALA A 560 55.68 -23.45 -2.82
CA ALA A 560 56.40 -24.17 -1.77
C ALA A 560 56.70 -25.58 -2.32
N GLN A 561 57.93 -25.80 -2.78
CA GLN A 561 58.37 -27.11 -3.26
C GLN A 561 58.89 -27.96 -2.10
N ASN A 562 58.64 -29.26 -2.21
CA ASN A 562 59.36 -30.37 -1.58
C ASN A 562 59.43 -30.37 -0.04
N ASP A 563 58.83 -31.40 0.56
CA ASP A 563 59.66 -32.57 0.89
C ASP A 563 58.94 -33.84 0.44
N THR A 564 59.72 -34.87 0.10
CA THR A 564 59.24 -36.09 -0.56
C THR A 564 59.35 -37.28 0.39
N GLU A 565 58.29 -38.09 0.51
CA GLU A 565 58.38 -39.51 0.85
C GLU A 565 57.11 -40.25 0.34
N ASP A 566 57.25 -41.54 0.05
CA ASP A 566 56.37 -42.35 -0.82
C ASP A 566 54.84 -42.22 -0.59
N ASP A 567 54.11 -41.96 -1.68
CA ASP A 567 53.25 -42.99 -2.29
C ASP A 567 53.16 -42.75 -3.81
N SER A 568 53.14 -43.82 -4.63
CA SER A 568 53.27 -43.71 -6.09
C SER A 568 52.21 -44.50 -6.85
N GLU A 569 51.05 -43.88 -7.10
CA GLU A 569 50.01 -44.45 -7.97
C GLU A 569 49.17 -43.36 -8.67
N SER A 570 49.37 -43.19 -9.99
CA SER A 570 48.38 -42.67 -10.96
C SER A 570 48.02 -41.16 -11.06
N ASP A 571 49.01 -40.26 -11.08
CA ASP A 571 48.86 -38.79 -11.32
C ASP A 571 48.10 -38.35 -12.62
N GLU A 572 47.64 -39.25 -13.49
CA GLU A 572 46.92 -38.90 -14.74
C GLU A 572 45.38 -39.03 -14.66
N GLU A 573 44.80 -39.57 -13.59
CA GLU A 573 43.33 -39.61 -13.41
C GLU A 573 42.79 -38.49 -12.49
N ASP A 574 43.67 -37.83 -11.74
CA ASP A 574 43.30 -36.99 -10.58
C ASP A 574 42.93 -35.53 -10.89
N GLU A 575 43.36 -34.93 -12.00
CA GLU A 575 42.97 -33.53 -12.32
C GLU A 575 41.44 -33.39 -12.45
N ALA A 576 40.77 -34.37 -13.06
CA ALA A 576 39.33 -34.36 -13.24
C ALA A 576 38.55 -34.63 -11.94
N GLU A 577 39.08 -35.46 -11.02
CA GLU A 577 38.48 -35.65 -9.70
C GLU A 577 38.69 -34.42 -8.82
N ASN A 578 39.87 -33.78 -8.86
CA ASN A 578 40.13 -32.52 -8.16
C ASN A 578 39.24 -31.36 -8.68
N ASP A 579 39.04 -31.24 -10.00
CA ASP A 579 38.11 -30.27 -10.60
C ASP A 579 36.66 -30.46 -10.07
N VAL A 580 36.22 -31.72 -9.94
CA VAL A 580 34.89 -32.07 -9.39
C VAL A 580 34.83 -31.81 -7.89
N ILE A 581 35.88 -32.12 -7.12
CA ILE A 581 35.99 -31.84 -5.68
C ILE A 581 35.99 -30.33 -5.43
N GLU A 582 36.69 -29.52 -6.24
CA GLU A 582 36.66 -28.06 -6.13
C GLU A 582 35.27 -27.51 -6.47
N GLN A 583 34.63 -27.97 -7.56
CA GLN A 583 33.25 -27.59 -7.89
C GLN A 583 32.25 -27.96 -6.79
N LEU A 584 32.42 -29.10 -6.10
CA LEU A 584 31.56 -29.55 -5.00
C LEU A 584 31.84 -28.84 -3.66
N SER A 585 33.09 -28.40 -3.44
CA SER A 585 33.52 -27.74 -2.20
C SER A 585 33.48 -26.21 -2.25
N HIS A 586 33.27 -25.63 -3.43
CA HIS A 586 33.08 -24.19 -3.64
C HIS A 586 32.06 -23.61 -2.63
N ARG A 587 32.56 -22.79 -1.70
CA ARG A 587 31.74 -22.20 -0.62
C ARG A 587 30.93 -20.97 -1.05
N ILE A 588 31.18 -20.47 -2.26
CA ILE A 588 30.53 -19.32 -2.87
C ILE A 588 29.79 -19.82 -4.12
N GLY A 589 28.64 -19.24 -4.43
CA GLY A 589 27.93 -19.52 -5.68
C GLY A 589 28.66 -18.98 -6.91
N THR A 590 28.20 -19.39 -8.09
CA THR A 590 28.75 -18.91 -9.37
C THR A 590 27.64 -18.34 -10.27
N LEU A 591 28.07 -17.51 -11.23
CA LEU A 591 27.24 -17.14 -12.38
C LEU A 591 27.25 -18.27 -13.40
N LYS A 592 26.07 -18.70 -13.85
CA LYS A 592 25.86 -19.67 -14.94
C LYS A 592 24.82 -19.15 -15.93
N ILE A 593 24.84 -19.67 -17.15
CA ILE A 593 23.80 -19.36 -18.14
C ILE A 593 22.59 -20.26 -17.85
N ALA A 594 21.44 -19.65 -17.56
CA ALA A 594 20.19 -20.35 -17.34
C ALA A 594 19.53 -20.75 -18.67
N GLY A 595 18.49 -21.61 -18.62
CA GLY A 595 17.80 -22.13 -19.81
C GLY A 595 16.97 -21.08 -20.60
N ASP A 596 17.01 -19.82 -20.19
CA ASP A 596 16.49 -18.64 -20.89
C ASP A 596 17.58 -17.90 -21.69
N GLY A 597 18.86 -18.25 -21.50
CA GLY A 597 20.02 -17.56 -22.09
C GLY A 597 20.57 -16.40 -21.26
N HIS A 598 20.04 -16.13 -20.06
CA HIS A 598 20.53 -15.08 -19.17
C HIS A 598 21.47 -15.61 -18.09
N LEU A 599 22.40 -14.75 -17.66
CA LEU A 599 23.30 -15.02 -16.54
C LEU A 599 22.53 -14.92 -15.23
N ARG A 600 22.48 -16.04 -14.49
CA ARG A 600 21.90 -16.13 -13.14
C ARG A 600 22.92 -16.64 -12.14
N PHE A 601 22.77 -16.22 -10.88
CA PHE A 601 23.61 -16.62 -9.77
C PHE A 601 23.00 -17.80 -9.01
N TYR A 602 23.76 -18.88 -8.86
CA TYR A 602 23.37 -20.03 -8.07
C TYR A 602 24.31 -20.19 -6.88
N GLY A 603 23.78 -19.95 -5.67
CA GLY A 603 24.51 -20.16 -4.41
C GLY A 603 25.04 -21.58 -4.27
N ALA A 604 26.14 -21.76 -3.53
CA ALA A 604 26.85 -23.04 -3.36
C ALA A 604 25.98 -24.24 -2.95
N THR A 605 24.86 -24.02 -2.26
CA THR A 605 23.91 -25.08 -1.86
C THR A 605 22.95 -25.52 -2.97
N SER A 606 23.01 -24.89 -4.15
CA SER A 606 22.19 -25.23 -5.31
C SER A 606 22.92 -26.20 -6.25
N ASN A 607 22.25 -27.28 -6.65
CA ASN A 607 22.77 -28.18 -7.68
C ASN A 607 22.93 -27.50 -9.06
N LEU A 608 22.28 -26.35 -9.27
CA LEU A 608 22.43 -25.52 -10.48
C LEU A 608 23.76 -24.75 -10.51
N ASN A 609 24.53 -24.73 -9.41
CA ASN A 609 25.90 -24.21 -9.38
C ASN A 609 26.88 -25.15 -10.12
N LEU A 610 26.58 -26.45 -10.18
CA LEU A 610 27.49 -27.51 -10.62
C LEU A 610 27.39 -27.85 -12.12
N VAL A 611 26.30 -27.46 -12.78
CA VAL A 611 26.01 -27.86 -14.17
C VAL A 611 25.51 -26.66 -14.96
N ASP A 612 26.10 -26.39 -16.11
CA ASP A 612 25.56 -25.38 -17.01
C ASP A 612 24.27 -25.90 -17.68
N VAL A 613 23.17 -25.20 -17.44
CA VAL A 613 21.84 -25.61 -17.90
C VAL A 613 21.74 -25.49 -19.43
N SER A 614 22.47 -24.56 -20.05
CA SER A 614 22.50 -24.40 -21.50
C SER A 614 23.13 -25.60 -22.22
N ALA A 615 24.16 -26.21 -21.62
CA ALA A 615 24.85 -27.38 -22.17
C ALA A 615 24.01 -28.67 -22.10
N THR A 616 23.13 -28.80 -21.10
CA THR A 616 22.28 -29.97 -20.91
C THR A 616 20.87 -29.82 -21.51
N GLN A 617 20.43 -28.59 -21.78
CA GLN A 617 19.12 -28.29 -22.37
C GLN A 617 19.23 -27.29 -23.53
N GLN A 618 19.79 -27.73 -24.67
CA GLN A 618 19.60 -27.08 -25.98
C GLN A 618 18.17 -27.23 -26.49
N ARG A 619 17.21 -26.73 -25.71
CA ARG A 619 15.83 -26.45 -26.10
C ARG A 619 15.45 -25.13 -25.46
N GLN A 620 15.47 -24.06 -26.25
CA GLN A 620 14.63 -22.90 -25.98
C GLN A 620 13.22 -23.43 -25.63
N ARG A 621 12.64 -22.97 -24.53
CA ARG A 621 11.25 -23.32 -24.19
C ARG A 621 10.35 -22.83 -25.34
N PRO A 622 9.70 -23.71 -26.13
CA PRO A 622 8.97 -23.27 -27.32
C PRO A 622 7.76 -22.38 -27.00
N ASP A 623 7.31 -22.42 -25.74
CA ASP A 623 6.12 -21.75 -25.22
C ASP A 623 6.47 -20.59 -24.26
N ALA A 624 7.72 -20.12 -24.22
CA ALA A 624 8.10 -18.96 -23.40
C ALA A 624 7.64 -17.65 -24.05
N ARG A 625 6.75 -16.93 -23.36
CA ARG A 625 6.23 -15.62 -23.79
C ARG A 625 7.35 -14.58 -23.81
N THR A 626 7.30 -13.64 -24.75
CA THR A 626 8.23 -12.49 -24.76
C THR A 626 7.48 -11.18 -24.94
N VAL A 627 8.01 -10.09 -24.37
CA VAL A 627 7.43 -8.75 -24.51
C VAL A 627 7.33 -8.33 -25.98
N ARG A 628 8.29 -8.73 -26.82
CA ARG A 628 8.32 -8.43 -28.26
C ARG A 628 7.22 -9.16 -29.07
N HIS A 629 6.74 -10.33 -28.61
CA HIS A 629 5.74 -11.12 -29.32
C HIS A 629 4.34 -11.03 -28.69
N ASP A 630 4.24 -11.30 -27.39
CA ASP A 630 2.96 -11.35 -26.64
C ASP A 630 2.54 -9.98 -26.08
N GLY A 631 3.48 -9.03 -25.98
CA GLY A 631 3.29 -7.77 -25.28
C GLY A 631 2.18 -6.90 -25.87
N GLN A 632 2.16 -6.68 -27.19
CA GLN A 632 1.10 -5.88 -27.81
C GLN A 632 -0.29 -6.53 -27.63
N ASP A 633 -0.38 -7.86 -27.60
CA ASP A 633 -1.65 -8.55 -27.42
C ASP A 633 -2.19 -8.50 -25.99
N ILE A 634 -1.35 -8.63 -24.95
CA ILE A 634 -1.84 -8.40 -23.58
C ILE A 634 -2.29 -6.94 -23.37
N LEU A 635 -1.60 -5.98 -24.00
CA LEU A 635 -1.99 -4.57 -23.98
C LEU A 635 -3.30 -4.31 -24.74
N ASN A 636 -3.52 -5.00 -25.86
CA ASN A 636 -4.79 -4.96 -26.62
C ASN A 636 -5.95 -5.47 -25.76
N HIS A 637 -5.79 -6.64 -25.12
CA HIS A 637 -6.80 -7.23 -24.23
C HIS A 637 -7.17 -6.30 -23.06
N LEU A 638 -6.17 -5.63 -22.47
CA LEU A 638 -6.34 -4.66 -21.38
C LEU A 638 -6.75 -3.26 -21.85
N ARG A 639 -7.02 -3.07 -23.15
CA ARG A 639 -7.42 -1.79 -23.79
C ARG A 639 -6.41 -0.64 -23.64
N VAL A 640 -5.15 -0.94 -23.32
CA VAL A 640 -4.04 0.02 -23.18
C VAL A 640 -3.01 -0.06 -24.33
N GLY A 641 -3.21 -0.96 -25.29
CA GLY A 641 -2.40 -1.16 -26.49
C GLY A 641 -2.43 -0.03 -27.53
N GLN A 642 -2.94 1.15 -27.19
CA GLN A 642 -2.92 2.31 -28.07
C GLN A 642 -1.47 2.69 -28.46
N PRO A 643 -1.19 3.07 -29.72
CA PRO A 643 0.13 3.48 -30.14
C PRO A 643 0.50 4.84 -29.51
N VAL A 644 1.66 4.87 -28.87
CA VAL A 644 2.21 6.09 -28.24
C VAL A 644 3.00 6.88 -29.28
N ASN A 645 2.84 8.21 -29.30
CA ASN A 645 3.65 9.05 -30.19
C ASN A 645 5.10 9.10 -29.66
N GLN A 646 6.07 8.77 -30.53
CA GLN A 646 7.48 8.67 -30.13
C GLN A 646 8.03 9.97 -29.52
N ALA A 647 7.67 11.15 -30.04
CA ALA A 647 8.14 12.41 -29.47
C ALA A 647 7.53 12.71 -28.08
N LEU A 648 6.37 12.13 -27.75
CA LEU A 648 5.84 12.14 -26.39
C LEU A 648 6.62 11.15 -25.49
N GLU A 649 6.87 9.92 -25.95
CA GLU A 649 7.69 8.95 -25.21
C GLU A 649 9.07 9.54 -24.86
N ASP A 650 9.78 10.05 -25.85
CA ASP A 650 11.10 10.69 -25.68
C ASP A 650 11.05 11.86 -24.70
N HIS A 651 10.01 12.70 -24.75
CA HIS A 651 9.82 13.80 -23.81
C HIS A 651 9.64 13.31 -22.36
N LEU A 652 8.84 12.27 -22.15
CA LEU A 652 8.58 11.71 -20.81
C LEU A 652 9.79 10.96 -20.25
N VAL A 653 10.52 10.22 -21.10
CA VAL A 653 11.79 9.57 -20.74
C VAL A 653 12.85 10.62 -20.36
N GLU A 654 12.97 11.72 -21.09
CA GLU A 654 13.90 12.81 -20.74
C GLU A 654 13.51 13.52 -19.43
N LEU A 655 12.21 13.70 -19.16
CA LEU A 655 11.74 14.19 -17.86
C LEU A 655 12.12 13.23 -16.71
N TYR A 656 11.98 11.92 -16.89
CA TYR A 656 12.43 10.94 -15.92
C TYR A 656 13.94 11.01 -15.67
N PHE A 657 14.75 11.04 -16.73
CA PHE A 657 16.22 11.13 -16.63
C PHE A 657 16.70 12.45 -16.01
N THR A 658 15.94 13.53 -16.16
CA THR A 658 16.28 14.84 -15.59
C THR A 658 15.93 14.94 -14.10
N TRP A 659 14.73 14.50 -13.71
CA TRP A 659 14.14 14.87 -12.40
C TRP A 659 14.00 13.71 -11.41
N GLN A 660 13.84 12.47 -11.88
CA GLN A 660 13.75 11.30 -10.98
C GLN A 660 15.09 10.56 -10.89
N ASN A 661 15.67 10.14 -12.02
CA ASN A 661 16.81 9.21 -12.04
C ASN A 661 18.04 9.71 -11.25
N PRO A 662 18.48 10.98 -11.29
CA PRO A 662 19.70 11.41 -10.59
C PRO A 662 19.64 11.30 -9.05
N SER A 663 18.44 11.14 -8.49
CA SER A 663 18.20 10.98 -7.05
C SER A 663 18.16 9.52 -6.57
N THR A 664 17.99 8.55 -7.47
CA THR A 664 17.88 7.11 -7.15
C THR A 664 18.89 6.26 -7.94
N TYR A 665 19.50 6.86 -8.97
CA TYR A 665 20.40 6.33 -10.00
C TYR A 665 20.37 4.81 -10.18
N VAL A 666 19.41 4.35 -10.97
CA VAL A 666 19.21 2.92 -11.27
C VAL A 666 19.35 2.62 -12.77
N VAL A 667 19.11 3.60 -13.65
CA VAL A 667 19.28 3.47 -15.10
C VAL A 667 20.45 4.32 -15.57
N ASP A 668 21.41 3.72 -16.29
CA ASP A 668 22.36 4.50 -17.09
C ASP A 668 21.70 4.96 -18.40
N LYS A 669 21.86 6.25 -18.72
CA LYS A 669 21.18 6.86 -19.87
C LYS A 669 21.81 6.45 -21.20
N GLU A 670 23.12 6.30 -21.27
CA GLU A 670 23.84 5.96 -22.51
C GLU A 670 23.58 4.51 -22.91
N MET A 671 23.67 3.59 -21.93
CA MET A 671 23.32 2.18 -22.15
C MET A 671 21.85 2.03 -22.53
N PHE A 672 20.91 2.65 -21.80
CA PHE A 672 19.48 2.56 -22.13
C PHE A 672 19.17 3.07 -23.55
N MET A 673 19.74 4.22 -23.95
CA MET A 673 19.50 4.78 -25.29
C MET A 673 20.10 3.90 -26.39
N THR A 674 21.28 3.32 -26.17
CA THR A 674 21.94 2.38 -27.09
C THR A 674 21.13 1.10 -27.24
N ALA A 675 20.74 0.50 -26.11
CA ALA A 675 19.92 -0.70 -26.03
C ALA A 675 18.52 -0.49 -26.68
N ARG A 676 17.89 0.65 -26.44
CA ARG A 676 16.62 1.06 -27.10
C ARG A 676 16.77 1.20 -28.61
N SER A 677 17.90 1.74 -29.09
CA SER A 677 18.17 1.82 -30.53
C SER A 677 18.27 0.43 -31.15
N ARG A 678 19.08 -0.46 -30.56
CA ARG A 678 19.25 -1.84 -31.04
C ARG A 678 17.94 -2.62 -31.07
N TRP A 679 17.16 -2.54 -30.00
CA TRP A 679 15.87 -3.22 -29.90
C TRP A 679 14.86 -2.80 -30.98
N ARG A 680 14.87 -1.51 -31.35
CA ARG A 680 13.95 -0.91 -32.33
C ARG A 680 14.41 -1.04 -33.78
N ASN A 681 15.70 -0.86 -34.04
CA ASN A 681 16.25 -0.76 -35.39
C ASN A 681 16.86 -2.08 -35.88
N ASP A 682 17.57 -2.77 -34.99
CA ASP A 682 18.36 -3.97 -35.30
C ASP A 682 17.63 -5.26 -34.89
N LEU A 683 16.49 -5.14 -34.20
CA LEU A 683 15.68 -6.22 -33.59
C LEU A 683 16.42 -7.08 -32.56
N ASP A 684 17.50 -6.54 -31.99
CA ASP A 684 18.36 -7.18 -30.99
C ASP A 684 17.77 -7.04 -29.57
N ASP A 685 17.52 -8.17 -28.90
CA ASP A 685 16.96 -8.21 -27.54
C ASP A 685 18.08 -8.18 -26.49
N THR A 686 18.19 -7.06 -25.78
CA THR A 686 19.30 -6.77 -24.85
C THR A 686 18.81 -6.64 -23.41
N PRO A 687 19.58 -7.09 -22.40
CA PRO A 687 19.13 -7.07 -21.00
C PRO A 687 19.06 -5.66 -20.36
N PHE A 688 19.41 -4.60 -21.11
CA PHE A 688 19.41 -3.19 -20.67
C PHE A 688 18.30 -2.35 -21.30
N TYR A 689 17.44 -2.96 -22.12
CA TYR A 689 16.23 -2.33 -22.63
C TYR A 689 15.03 -3.25 -22.49
N SER A 690 13.90 -2.68 -22.09
CA SER A 690 12.61 -3.29 -22.39
C SER A 690 11.50 -2.25 -22.51
N GLU A 691 10.38 -2.67 -23.06
CA GLU A 691 9.16 -1.86 -23.01
C GLU A 691 8.63 -1.71 -21.59
N VAL A 692 8.82 -2.69 -20.69
CA VAL A 692 8.44 -2.56 -19.26
C VAL A 692 9.18 -1.37 -18.64
N LEU A 693 10.50 -1.30 -18.83
CA LEU A 693 11.36 -0.20 -18.37
C LEU A 693 10.95 1.14 -19.02
N THR A 694 10.68 1.15 -20.31
CA THR A 694 10.27 2.36 -21.05
C THR A 694 8.94 2.90 -20.53
N ASN A 695 7.93 2.04 -20.37
CA ASN A 695 6.61 2.43 -19.87
C ASN A 695 6.69 2.84 -18.38
N ALA A 696 7.53 2.20 -17.56
CA ALA A 696 7.77 2.61 -16.17
C ALA A 696 8.39 4.02 -16.09
N MET A 697 9.38 4.33 -16.92
CA MET A 697 9.94 5.69 -17.02
C MET A 697 8.92 6.72 -17.51
N CYS A 698 8.10 6.37 -18.50
CA CYS A 698 7.02 7.25 -18.97
C CYS A 698 5.94 7.49 -17.91
N ALA A 699 5.65 6.50 -17.05
CA ALA A 699 4.70 6.64 -15.95
C ALA A 699 5.17 7.69 -14.92
N VAL A 700 6.45 7.70 -14.54
CA VAL A 700 7.00 8.73 -13.65
C VAL A 700 7.22 10.05 -14.39
N GLY A 701 7.72 10.03 -15.63
CA GLY A 701 7.92 11.20 -16.47
C GLY A 701 6.63 12.02 -16.68
N SER A 702 5.49 11.34 -16.88
CA SER A 702 4.19 11.98 -17.07
C SER A 702 3.54 12.51 -15.80
N ALA A 703 4.00 12.12 -14.61
CA ALA A 703 3.64 12.79 -13.37
C ALA A 703 4.23 14.21 -13.31
N PHE A 704 5.37 14.45 -13.95
CA PHE A 704 5.98 15.78 -14.04
C PHE A 704 5.37 16.66 -15.14
N GLU A 705 4.88 16.08 -16.24
CA GLU A 705 4.22 16.81 -17.34
C GLU A 705 2.99 17.60 -16.83
N ALA A 706 2.75 18.76 -17.44
CA ALA A 706 1.67 19.68 -17.11
C ALA A 706 0.71 19.93 -18.29
N ARG A 707 1.10 19.57 -19.52
CA ARG A 707 0.25 19.67 -20.70
C ARG A 707 -0.87 18.62 -20.66
N TYR A 708 -2.03 19.00 -21.18
CA TYR A 708 -3.19 18.12 -21.30
C TYR A 708 -3.09 17.29 -22.58
N HIS A 709 -3.18 15.96 -22.47
CA HIS A 709 -3.01 15.01 -23.57
C HIS A 709 -4.34 14.28 -23.87
N PRO A 710 -5.27 14.90 -24.63
CA PRO A 710 -6.63 14.37 -24.81
C PRO A 710 -6.67 12.98 -25.45
N THR A 711 -5.67 12.61 -26.27
CA THR A 711 -5.60 11.33 -26.97
C THR A 711 -5.50 10.11 -26.03
N PHE A 712 -4.89 10.27 -24.85
CA PHE A 712 -4.59 9.16 -23.93
C PHE A 712 -5.40 9.23 -22.62
N ILE A 713 -6.07 10.35 -22.36
CA ILE A 713 -6.88 10.56 -21.15
C ILE A 713 -8.30 10.06 -21.42
N THR A 714 -8.52 8.76 -21.20
CA THR A 714 -9.87 8.23 -20.96
C THR A 714 -10.20 8.43 -19.49
N PHE A 715 -11.02 9.45 -19.19
CA PHE A 715 -11.50 9.71 -17.83
C PHE A 715 -12.13 8.42 -17.25
N PRO A 716 -11.71 7.94 -16.07
CA PRO A 716 -11.00 8.68 -15.01
C PRO A 716 -9.46 8.54 -14.98
N LYS A 717 -8.81 7.82 -15.91
CA LYS A 717 -7.36 7.52 -15.81
C LYS A 717 -6.47 8.69 -16.25
N SER A 718 -5.36 8.87 -15.54
CA SER A 718 -4.30 9.84 -15.89
C SER A 718 -3.30 9.26 -16.89
N LEU A 719 -2.49 10.12 -17.51
CA LEU A 719 -1.39 9.69 -18.39
C LEU A 719 -0.36 8.81 -17.65
N SER A 720 -0.13 9.10 -16.36
CA SER A 720 0.75 8.31 -15.49
C SER A 720 0.21 6.90 -15.23
N GLU A 721 -1.09 6.76 -14.96
CA GLU A 721 -1.74 5.45 -14.81
C GLU A 721 -1.78 4.68 -16.14
N PHE A 722 -1.98 5.34 -17.29
CA PHE A 722 -1.94 4.69 -18.61
C PHE A 722 -0.59 4.00 -18.86
N PHE A 723 0.52 4.72 -18.67
CA PHE A 723 1.86 4.13 -18.82
C PHE A 723 2.18 3.09 -17.74
N ALA A 724 1.73 3.30 -16.50
CA ALA A 724 1.92 2.33 -15.42
C ALA A 724 1.18 1.02 -15.73
N ASP A 725 -0.07 1.08 -16.19
CA ASP A 725 -0.87 -0.10 -16.55
C ASP A 725 -0.24 -0.86 -17.74
N ARG A 726 0.32 -0.15 -18.72
CA ARG A 726 1.14 -0.79 -19.78
C ARG A 726 2.36 -1.51 -19.18
N ALA A 727 3.13 -0.85 -18.33
CA ALA A 727 4.31 -1.45 -17.70
C ALA A 727 3.94 -2.69 -16.83
N LYS A 728 2.90 -2.59 -16.00
CA LYS A 728 2.40 -3.70 -15.15
C LYS A 728 1.93 -4.90 -15.98
N ALA A 729 1.27 -4.67 -17.12
CA ALA A 729 0.83 -5.72 -18.03
C ALA A 729 1.99 -6.44 -18.72
N LEU A 730 2.99 -5.70 -19.20
CA LEU A 730 4.17 -6.27 -19.85
C LEU A 730 5.10 -6.98 -18.84
N LEU A 731 5.16 -6.49 -17.60
CA LEU A 731 5.94 -7.11 -16.51
C LEU A 731 5.49 -8.56 -16.22
N GLU A 732 4.18 -8.85 -16.33
CA GLU A 732 3.63 -10.21 -16.15
C GLU A 732 4.07 -11.19 -17.26
N ILE A 733 4.63 -10.70 -18.36
CA ILE A 733 5.34 -11.51 -19.38
C ILE A 733 6.84 -11.52 -19.08
N GLU A 734 7.44 -10.37 -18.81
CA GLU A 734 8.88 -10.23 -18.58
C GLU A 734 9.37 -11.04 -17.36
N LEU A 735 8.52 -11.28 -16.37
CA LEU A 735 8.83 -12.14 -15.21
C LEU A 735 9.00 -13.63 -15.56
N ASP A 736 8.63 -14.09 -16.77
CA ASP A 736 9.00 -15.43 -17.25
C ASP A 736 10.51 -15.53 -17.55
N SER A 737 11.17 -14.40 -17.87
CA SER A 737 12.59 -14.29 -18.23
C SER A 737 13.17 -12.91 -17.82
N PRO A 738 13.30 -12.62 -16.52
CA PRO A 738 13.69 -11.31 -16.01
C PRO A 738 15.15 -10.95 -16.35
N CYS A 739 15.40 -9.66 -16.58
CA CYS A 739 16.72 -9.12 -16.92
C CYS A 739 17.04 -7.83 -16.12
N VAL A 740 18.16 -7.15 -16.42
CA VAL A 740 18.56 -5.93 -15.70
C VAL A 740 17.54 -4.81 -15.89
N ALA A 741 16.94 -4.70 -17.08
CA ALA A 741 15.82 -3.79 -17.34
C ALA A 741 14.60 -4.08 -16.46
N THR A 742 14.31 -5.35 -16.11
CA THR A 742 13.24 -5.72 -15.17
C THR A 742 13.50 -5.22 -13.76
N VAL A 743 14.74 -5.38 -13.27
CA VAL A 743 15.19 -4.85 -11.97
C VAL A 743 15.01 -3.33 -11.93
N GLN A 744 15.49 -2.64 -12.97
CA GLN A 744 15.35 -1.18 -13.11
C GLN A 744 13.88 -0.75 -13.17
N ALA A 745 13.05 -1.44 -13.95
CA ALA A 745 11.63 -1.13 -14.10
C ALA A 745 10.85 -1.32 -12.79
N LEU A 746 11.15 -2.36 -12.02
CA LEU A 746 10.56 -2.61 -10.70
C LEU A 746 10.90 -1.50 -9.69
N VAL A 747 12.14 -0.98 -9.68
CA VAL A 747 12.50 0.18 -8.85
C VAL A 747 11.67 1.40 -9.23
N ILE A 748 11.51 1.68 -10.52
CA ILE A 748 10.78 2.85 -11.03
C ILE A 748 9.26 2.71 -10.79
N LEU A 749 8.70 1.52 -11.00
CA LEU A 749 7.32 1.19 -10.65
C LEU A 749 7.08 1.30 -9.15
N SER A 750 8.06 0.94 -8.30
CA SER A 750 7.94 1.16 -6.85
C SER A 750 7.68 2.63 -6.55
N CYS A 751 8.44 3.54 -7.19
CA CYS A 751 8.28 4.98 -7.03
C CYS A 751 6.91 5.48 -7.51
N HIS A 752 6.46 5.05 -8.70
CA HIS A 752 5.13 5.42 -9.20
C HIS A 752 4.01 4.95 -8.27
N GLU A 753 4.03 3.68 -7.83
CA GLU A 753 2.99 3.11 -6.98
C GLU A 753 2.94 3.78 -5.60
N GLY A 754 4.09 4.15 -5.03
CA GLY A 754 4.18 4.97 -3.82
C GLY A 754 3.72 6.42 -4.01
N ALA A 755 3.93 7.01 -5.18
CA ALA A 755 3.40 8.33 -5.53
C ALA A 755 1.86 8.32 -5.65
N SER A 756 1.29 7.20 -6.09
CA SER A 756 -0.14 6.99 -6.33
C SER A 756 -0.88 6.32 -5.15
N ASN A 757 -0.41 6.52 -3.91
CA ASN A 757 -0.99 6.00 -2.66
C ASN A 757 -1.05 4.46 -2.49
N ARG A 758 -0.38 3.69 -3.34
CA ARG A 758 -0.44 2.21 -3.36
C ARG A 758 0.81 1.59 -2.72
N ASP A 759 1.14 2.09 -1.52
CA ASP A 759 2.37 1.81 -0.77
C ASP A 759 2.73 0.32 -0.64
N ALA A 760 1.71 -0.54 -0.49
CA ALA A 760 1.90 -1.99 -0.39
C ALA A 760 2.47 -2.59 -1.69
N ARG A 761 2.04 -2.12 -2.86
CA ARG A 761 2.59 -2.53 -4.16
C ARG A 761 3.98 -1.93 -4.38
N GLY A 762 4.18 -0.68 -3.95
CA GLY A 762 5.50 -0.02 -3.96
C GLY A 762 6.57 -0.84 -3.23
N TRP A 763 6.34 -1.18 -1.97
CA TRP A 763 7.24 -2.02 -1.16
C TRP A 763 7.41 -3.46 -1.70
N LEU A 764 6.37 -4.05 -2.30
CA LEU A 764 6.51 -5.35 -2.97
C LEU A 764 7.44 -5.26 -4.18
N TYR A 765 7.35 -4.19 -4.98
CA TYR A 765 8.20 -3.99 -6.15
C TYR A 765 9.66 -3.67 -5.80
N SER A 766 9.95 -2.91 -4.73
CA SER A 766 11.35 -2.73 -4.26
C SER A 766 11.96 -4.04 -3.77
N GLY A 767 11.18 -4.83 -3.02
CA GLY A 767 11.61 -6.16 -2.59
C GLY A 767 11.80 -7.12 -3.77
N MET A 768 11.01 -7.00 -4.84
CA MET A 768 11.18 -7.79 -6.06
C MET A 768 12.43 -7.38 -6.83
N SER A 769 12.71 -6.08 -7.03
CA SER A 769 13.95 -5.63 -7.66
C SER A 769 15.18 -6.07 -6.87
N MET A 770 15.14 -5.97 -5.53
CA MET A 770 16.25 -6.41 -4.69
C MET A 770 16.49 -7.92 -4.79
N ARG A 771 15.44 -8.75 -4.80
CA ARG A 771 15.57 -10.21 -4.98
C ARG A 771 16.06 -10.60 -6.38
N LEU A 772 15.58 -9.94 -7.43
CA LEU A 772 16.05 -10.19 -8.80
C LEU A 772 17.48 -9.67 -9.03
N ALA A 773 17.93 -8.65 -8.32
CA ALA A 773 19.33 -8.23 -8.32
C ALA A 773 20.26 -9.27 -7.65
N PHE A 774 19.74 -10.12 -6.76
CA PHE A 774 20.46 -11.31 -6.30
C PHE A 774 20.42 -12.45 -7.33
N ASP A 775 19.24 -12.75 -7.89
CA ASP A 775 19.06 -13.79 -8.93
C ASP A 775 19.94 -13.57 -10.18
N LEU A 776 20.10 -12.32 -10.63
CA LEU A 776 20.94 -11.92 -11.75
C LEU A 776 22.41 -11.62 -11.36
N GLY A 777 22.80 -11.89 -10.11
CA GLY A 777 24.17 -11.70 -9.63
C GLY A 777 24.69 -10.27 -9.59
N LEU A 778 23.82 -9.25 -9.62
CA LEU A 778 24.23 -7.82 -9.66
C LEU A 778 24.91 -7.34 -8.37
N HIS A 779 24.83 -8.14 -7.31
CA HIS A 779 25.49 -7.96 -6.02
C HIS A 779 26.98 -8.36 -6.02
N LEU A 780 27.45 -9.01 -7.09
CA LEU A 780 28.81 -9.52 -7.23
C LEU A 780 29.75 -8.51 -7.90
N ASP A 781 31.01 -8.50 -7.49
CA ASP A 781 32.07 -7.88 -8.28
C ASP A 781 32.22 -8.61 -9.63
N MET A 782 32.16 -7.82 -10.71
CA MET A 782 32.27 -8.30 -12.09
C MET A 782 33.70 -8.21 -12.63
N THR A 783 34.64 -7.59 -11.89
CA THR A 783 36.03 -7.38 -12.33
C THR A 783 36.70 -8.65 -12.87
N PRO A 784 36.62 -9.83 -12.23
CA PRO A 784 37.23 -11.06 -12.75
C PRO A 784 36.62 -11.56 -14.07
N TYR A 785 35.38 -11.19 -14.39
CA TYR A 785 34.71 -11.50 -15.65
C TYR A 785 35.07 -10.48 -16.74
N VAL A 786 35.31 -9.21 -16.36
CA VAL A 786 35.82 -8.16 -17.26
C VAL A 786 37.24 -8.49 -17.70
N GLU A 787 38.10 -8.94 -16.77
CA GLU A 787 39.49 -9.33 -17.06
C GLU A 787 39.59 -10.55 -17.99
N LYS A 788 38.63 -11.49 -17.91
CA LYS A 788 38.49 -12.63 -18.83
C LYS A 788 37.92 -12.24 -20.20
N GLY A 789 37.22 -11.09 -20.29
CA GLY A 789 36.49 -10.66 -21.48
C GLY A 789 35.07 -11.24 -21.62
N ASP A 790 34.56 -11.94 -20.59
CA ASP A 790 33.21 -12.51 -20.57
C ASP A 790 32.11 -11.42 -20.55
N ILE A 791 32.44 -10.25 -20.02
CA ILE A 791 31.54 -9.09 -19.88
C ILE A 791 32.32 -7.79 -20.13
N SER A 792 31.69 -6.81 -20.78
CA SER A 792 32.36 -5.51 -21.00
C SER A 792 32.39 -4.66 -19.72
N ALA A 793 33.43 -3.84 -19.54
CA ALA A 793 33.55 -2.94 -18.39
C ALA A 793 32.35 -1.98 -18.26
N PHE A 794 31.79 -1.50 -19.38
CA PHE A 794 30.58 -0.66 -19.38
C PHE A 794 29.32 -1.44 -19.01
N GLU A 795 29.25 -2.74 -19.29
CA GLU A 795 28.14 -3.58 -18.81
C GLU A 795 28.23 -3.81 -17.30
N ALA A 796 29.41 -4.13 -16.77
CA ALA A 796 29.67 -4.23 -15.34
C ALA A 796 29.29 -2.94 -14.59
N ASP A 797 29.63 -1.78 -15.16
CA ASP A 797 29.25 -0.44 -14.69
C ASP A 797 27.72 -0.31 -14.53
N VAL A 798 26.95 -0.74 -15.53
CA VAL A 798 25.48 -0.67 -15.52
C VAL A 798 24.85 -1.68 -14.56
N ARG A 799 25.40 -2.89 -14.44
CA ARG A 799 24.98 -3.88 -13.43
C ARG A 799 25.17 -3.34 -12.01
N ARG A 800 26.31 -2.70 -11.73
CA ARG A 800 26.60 -2.01 -10.47
C ARG A 800 25.61 -0.87 -10.18
N ILE A 801 25.29 -0.04 -11.19
CA ILE A 801 24.30 1.05 -11.05
C ILE A 801 22.91 0.48 -10.71
N ALA A 802 22.45 -0.55 -11.43
CA ALA A 802 21.17 -1.19 -11.19
C ALA A 802 21.08 -1.82 -9.78
N PHE A 803 22.16 -2.41 -9.27
CA PHE A 803 22.24 -2.92 -7.90
C PHE A 803 22.13 -1.79 -6.86
N TRP A 804 22.99 -0.78 -6.92
CA TRP A 804 23.01 0.27 -5.87
C TRP A 804 21.78 1.17 -5.89
N GLY A 805 21.15 1.38 -7.05
CA GLY A 805 19.83 2.01 -7.14
C GLY A 805 18.72 1.16 -6.51
N SER A 806 18.75 -0.17 -6.71
CA SER A 806 17.81 -1.10 -6.06
C SER A 806 18.00 -1.15 -4.54
N TYR A 807 19.25 -1.21 -4.08
CA TYR A 807 19.62 -1.14 -2.66
C TYR A 807 19.09 0.15 -2.02
N THR A 808 19.34 1.30 -2.64
CA THR A 808 18.89 2.62 -2.16
C THR A 808 17.37 2.71 -2.10
N ALA A 809 16.66 2.14 -3.08
CA ALA A 809 15.21 2.12 -3.12
C ALA A 809 14.59 1.23 -2.03
N ASP A 810 15.10 0.01 -1.81
CA ASP A 810 14.53 -0.91 -0.81
C ASP A 810 14.76 -0.42 0.62
N HIS A 811 15.93 0.17 0.91
CA HIS A 811 16.19 0.80 2.21
C HIS A 811 15.28 2.02 2.45
N PHE A 812 15.10 2.90 1.45
CA PHE A 812 14.12 3.98 1.53
C PHE A 812 12.71 3.45 1.83
N TRP A 813 12.26 2.41 1.12
CA TRP A 813 10.94 1.79 1.32
C TRP A 813 10.78 1.16 2.71
N GLY A 814 11.83 0.52 3.21
CA GLY A 814 11.90 -0.02 4.57
C GLY A 814 11.70 1.05 5.64
N PHE A 815 12.48 2.12 5.60
CA PHE A 815 12.35 3.23 6.55
C PHE A 815 11.05 4.03 6.37
N TYR A 816 10.57 4.23 5.15
CA TYR A 816 9.32 4.94 4.87
C TYR A 816 8.09 4.26 5.50
N LEU A 817 8.03 2.92 5.46
CA LEU A 817 6.92 2.15 6.00
C LEU A 817 7.19 1.53 7.39
N GLY A 818 8.39 1.70 7.95
CA GLY A 818 8.80 1.05 9.20
C GLY A 818 8.87 -0.48 9.10
N ARG A 819 9.25 -1.01 7.93
CA ARG A 819 9.28 -2.45 7.61
C ARG A 819 10.71 -3.00 7.60
N PRO A 820 10.91 -4.28 7.99
CA PRO A 820 12.22 -4.92 7.89
C PRO A 820 12.59 -5.15 6.42
N PHE A 821 13.79 -4.69 6.07
CA PHE A 821 14.58 -5.13 4.92
C PHE A 821 15.60 -6.17 5.42
N ARG A 822 16.00 -7.11 4.56
CA ARG A 822 16.96 -8.18 4.92
C ARG A 822 17.90 -8.46 3.75
N THR A 823 18.95 -7.65 3.68
CA THR A 823 20.13 -7.88 2.83
C THR A 823 21.31 -8.06 3.77
N ASN A 824 22.05 -9.17 3.65
CA ASN A 824 23.29 -9.35 4.41
C ASN A 824 24.40 -8.53 3.74
N ALA A 825 25.02 -7.62 4.47
CA ALA A 825 26.11 -6.80 3.94
C ALA A 825 27.33 -7.66 3.53
N GLY A 826 27.53 -8.82 4.16
CA GLY A 826 28.60 -9.76 3.81
C GLY A 826 28.39 -10.51 2.48
N ASP A 827 27.19 -10.47 1.90
CA ASP A 827 26.91 -11.08 0.59
C ASP A 827 27.21 -10.11 -0.57
N ILE A 828 27.43 -8.82 -0.29
CA ILE A 828 27.64 -7.77 -1.29
C ILE A 828 29.14 -7.62 -1.57
N THR A 829 29.61 -8.08 -2.73
CA THR A 829 31.01 -7.88 -3.17
C THR A 829 31.16 -6.79 -4.23
N VAL A 830 30.08 -6.42 -4.93
CA VAL A 830 30.11 -5.36 -5.96
C VAL A 830 30.58 -4.02 -5.37
N PRO A 831 31.56 -3.33 -5.99
CA PRO A 831 32.05 -2.06 -5.48
C PRO A 831 30.94 -0.99 -5.47
N LYS A 832 31.02 -0.07 -4.50
CA LYS A 832 30.15 1.13 -4.43
C LYS A 832 30.39 2.05 -5.64
N PRO A 833 29.43 2.91 -6.02
CA PRO A 833 29.64 3.95 -7.04
C PRO A 833 30.86 4.82 -6.71
N ALA A 834 31.61 5.23 -7.74
CA ALA A 834 32.90 5.93 -7.62
C ALA A 834 33.82 5.32 -6.55
N SER A 835 34.06 4.00 -6.60
CA SER A 835 35.11 3.35 -5.78
C SER A 835 36.48 3.48 -6.44
N ASP A 836 36.54 3.34 -7.76
CA ASP A 836 37.73 3.63 -8.55
C ASP A 836 37.95 5.15 -8.63
N LEU A 837 39.21 5.58 -8.51
CA LEU A 837 39.59 6.99 -8.49
C LEU A 837 39.49 7.69 -9.86
N GLY A 838 39.05 6.98 -10.90
CA GLY A 838 38.75 7.49 -12.24
C GLY A 838 37.44 8.27 -12.30
N ALA A 839 37.36 9.42 -11.62
CA ALA A 839 36.17 10.26 -11.54
C ALA A 839 35.88 11.08 -12.84
N GLU A 840 35.93 10.42 -14.00
CA GLU A 840 35.95 11.11 -15.32
C GLU A 840 34.59 11.15 -16.06
N LYS A 841 33.57 10.39 -15.63
CA LYS A 841 32.18 10.55 -16.11
C LYS A 841 31.47 11.78 -15.52
N GLU A 842 32.13 12.95 -15.52
CA GLU A 842 31.48 14.24 -15.19
C GLU A 842 30.54 14.68 -16.32
N SER A 843 29.30 14.21 -16.27
CA SER A 843 28.23 14.69 -17.16
C SER A 843 27.83 16.16 -16.85
N ILE A 844 27.10 16.79 -17.79
CA ILE A 844 26.44 18.08 -17.56
C ILE A 844 24.93 17.84 -17.47
N TRP A 845 24.32 18.26 -16.37
CA TRP A 845 22.88 18.21 -16.15
C TRP A 845 22.20 19.51 -16.57
N TYR A 846 21.06 19.40 -17.25
CA TYR A 846 20.25 20.53 -17.73
C TYR A 846 18.82 20.40 -17.19
N PRO A 847 18.15 21.51 -16.78
CA PRO A 847 16.79 21.48 -16.24
C PRO A 847 15.73 21.32 -17.34
N TYR A 848 15.69 20.17 -18.00
CA TYR A 848 14.76 19.89 -19.10
C TYR A 848 13.28 20.08 -18.68
N GLY A 849 12.50 20.75 -19.53
CA GLY A 849 11.10 21.06 -19.24
C GLY A 849 10.88 22.21 -18.25
N LEU A 850 11.90 23.03 -17.96
CA LEU A 850 11.80 24.24 -17.15
C LEU A 850 12.33 25.48 -17.90
N GLU A 851 11.47 26.48 -18.11
CA GLU A 851 11.89 27.77 -18.70
C GLU A 851 12.67 28.62 -17.69
N THR A 852 14.00 28.49 -17.70
CA THR A 852 14.87 29.21 -16.76
C THR A 852 15.38 30.54 -17.32
N LYS A 853 15.30 31.58 -16.47
CA LYS A 853 15.87 32.92 -16.70
C LYS A 853 17.31 33.04 -16.20
N SER A 854 17.83 32.01 -15.51
CA SER A 854 19.20 32.00 -15.00
C SER A 854 20.17 31.56 -16.10
N VAL A 855 21.10 32.44 -16.48
CA VAL A 855 22.12 32.16 -17.49
C VAL A 855 22.97 30.94 -17.10
N VAL A 856 23.24 30.73 -15.81
CA VAL A 856 23.97 29.56 -15.31
C VAL A 856 23.22 28.26 -15.62
N LEU A 857 21.91 28.22 -15.35
CA LEU A 857 21.08 27.04 -15.62
C LEU A 857 20.88 26.76 -17.13
N GLN A 858 21.06 27.76 -17.99
CA GLN A 858 21.03 27.58 -19.46
C GLN A 858 22.30 26.89 -19.99
N HIS A 859 23.45 27.08 -19.33
CA HIS A 859 24.71 26.40 -19.68
C HIS A 859 24.85 25.01 -19.04
N GLY A 860 23.93 24.64 -18.16
CA GLY A 860 23.95 23.39 -17.40
C GLY A 860 24.86 23.42 -16.18
N LEU A 861 24.76 22.38 -15.34
CA LEU A 861 25.53 22.21 -14.11
C LEU A 861 26.38 20.94 -14.22
N ARG A 862 27.65 20.98 -13.76
CA ARG A 862 28.47 19.77 -13.61
C ARG A 862 27.76 18.77 -12.69
N ASN A 863 27.72 17.51 -13.09
CA ASN A 863 26.88 16.49 -12.49
C ASN A 863 27.71 15.25 -12.08
N PRO A 864 28.32 15.26 -10.88
CA PRO A 864 29.07 14.14 -10.31
C PRO A 864 28.12 13.08 -9.72
N ASN A 865 27.20 12.58 -10.56
CA ASN A 865 26.06 11.75 -10.14
C ASN A 865 26.48 10.44 -9.46
N GLU A 866 27.55 9.81 -9.96
CA GLU A 866 28.23 8.66 -9.35
C GLU A 866 28.62 8.92 -7.89
N LEU A 867 29.31 10.04 -7.62
CA LEU A 867 29.74 10.42 -6.28
C LEU A 867 28.54 10.71 -5.37
N ILE A 868 27.47 11.33 -5.87
CA ILE A 868 26.24 11.58 -5.09
C ILE A 868 25.50 10.27 -4.78
N SER A 869 25.43 9.36 -5.74
CA SER A 869 24.81 8.03 -5.58
C SER A 869 25.55 7.18 -4.54
N ARG A 870 26.90 7.25 -4.51
CA ARG A 870 27.72 6.69 -3.43
C ARG A 870 27.29 7.20 -2.06
N GLN A 871 27.04 8.50 -1.93
CA GLN A 871 26.65 9.08 -0.64
C GLN A 871 25.26 8.66 -0.18
N PHE A 872 24.30 8.48 -1.10
CA PHE A 872 22.99 7.91 -0.74
C PHE A 872 23.12 6.49 -0.17
N ALA A 873 23.92 5.63 -0.80
CA ALA A 873 24.18 4.28 -0.29
C ALA A 873 24.84 4.30 1.10
N VAL A 874 25.88 5.13 1.29
CA VAL A 874 26.58 5.27 2.57
C VAL A 874 25.66 5.80 3.69
N LEU A 875 24.75 6.73 3.40
CA LEU A 875 23.78 7.20 4.38
C LEU A 875 22.83 6.09 4.86
N TRP A 876 22.40 5.19 3.97
CA TRP A 876 21.58 4.03 4.34
C TRP A 876 22.36 2.97 5.13
N GLU A 877 23.65 2.77 4.81
CA GLU A 877 24.53 1.89 5.58
C GLU A 877 24.77 2.39 7.01
N ILE A 878 24.93 3.71 7.21
CA ILE A 878 25.15 4.29 8.54
C ILE A 878 23.92 4.09 9.46
N ILE A 879 22.69 4.25 8.95
CA ILE A 879 21.47 4.01 9.74
C ILE A 879 21.09 2.52 9.84
N LEU A 880 21.69 1.64 9.02
CA LEU A 880 21.40 0.20 8.96
C LEU A 880 21.36 -0.51 10.33
N PRO A 881 22.33 -0.32 11.25
CA PRO A 881 22.38 -1.07 12.51
C PRO A 881 21.18 -0.77 13.43
N ILE A 882 20.65 0.45 13.39
CA ILE A 882 19.48 0.84 14.19
C ILE A 882 18.16 0.69 13.44
N GLY A 883 18.15 0.43 12.14
CA GLY A 883 16.95 0.48 11.30
C GLY A 883 15.80 -0.38 11.81
N HIS A 884 16.01 -1.70 11.88
CA HIS A 884 15.01 -2.60 12.46
C HIS A 884 15.01 -2.57 14.00
N ILE A 885 16.16 -2.35 14.64
CA ILE A 885 16.30 -2.46 16.10
C ILE A 885 15.57 -1.32 16.84
N LEU A 886 15.68 -0.07 16.37
CA LEU A 886 15.09 1.10 17.01
C LEU A 886 13.57 1.25 16.74
N TYR A 887 13.07 0.65 15.67
CA TYR A 887 11.69 0.81 15.19
C TYR A 887 10.83 -0.45 15.18
N GLY A 888 11.44 -1.65 15.30
CA GLY A 888 10.73 -2.94 15.17
C GLY A 888 11.19 -4.04 16.13
N CYS A 889 12.04 -3.75 17.12
CA CYS A 889 12.47 -4.72 18.15
C CYS A 889 12.20 -4.19 19.56
N SER A 890 11.64 -5.03 20.44
CA SER A 890 11.44 -4.74 21.86
C SER A 890 12.55 -5.25 22.77
N ASP A 891 13.38 -6.16 22.27
CA ASP A 891 14.10 -7.13 23.10
C ASP A 891 15.57 -6.74 23.36
N ILE A 892 15.96 -5.53 22.92
CA ILE A 892 17.26 -4.92 23.21
C ILE A 892 17.21 -4.09 24.51
N SER A 893 18.29 -4.10 25.28
CA SER A 893 18.40 -3.25 26.47
C SER A 893 18.38 -1.75 26.09
N ARG A 894 17.78 -0.92 26.96
CA ARG A 894 17.74 0.54 26.77
C ARG A 894 19.12 1.20 26.77
N HIS A 895 20.13 0.55 27.34
CA HIS A 895 21.51 1.05 27.36
C HIS A 895 22.21 0.71 26.05
N ASP A 896 22.06 -0.53 25.56
CA ASP A 896 22.70 -0.96 24.31
C ASP A 896 22.06 -0.27 23.09
N LEU A 897 20.75 -0.08 23.10
CA LEU A 897 20.05 0.73 22.11
C LEU A 897 20.48 2.20 22.16
N GLN A 898 20.75 2.75 23.36
CA GLN A 898 21.27 4.12 23.51
C GLN A 898 22.71 4.24 22.99
N ARG A 899 23.55 3.24 23.25
CA ARG A 899 24.92 3.15 22.74
C ARG A 899 24.95 3.03 21.22
N LEU A 900 24.13 2.16 20.64
CA LEU A 900 24.06 1.95 19.19
C LEU A 900 23.55 3.21 18.46
N CYS A 901 22.53 3.90 19.01
CA CYS A 901 22.09 5.19 18.49
C CYS A 901 23.15 6.31 18.65
N TYR A 902 24.00 6.25 19.69
CA TYR A 902 25.10 7.21 19.83
C TYR A 902 26.15 7.02 18.74
N ASN A 903 26.63 5.78 18.53
CA ASN A 903 27.59 5.46 17.46
C ASN A 903 27.10 5.97 16.09
N VAL A 904 25.87 5.59 15.70
CA VAL A 904 25.26 6.01 14.43
C VAL A 904 25.13 7.54 14.32
N THR A 905 24.92 8.26 15.41
CA THR A 905 24.91 9.74 15.40
C THR A 905 26.31 10.32 15.15
N GLU A 906 27.36 9.78 15.77
CA GLU A 906 28.74 10.22 15.51
C GLU A 906 29.15 9.91 14.06
N ASP A 907 28.80 8.73 13.54
CA ASP A 907 29.05 8.32 12.15
C ASP A 907 28.37 9.26 11.14
N LEU A 908 27.12 9.68 11.41
CA LEU A 908 26.41 10.69 10.61
C LEU A 908 27.09 12.06 10.64
N PHE A 909 27.60 12.48 11.80
CA PHE A 909 28.32 13.77 11.90
C PHE A 909 29.68 13.69 11.19
N ALA A 910 30.42 12.59 11.37
CA ALA A 910 31.66 12.32 10.65
C ALA A 910 31.44 12.27 9.13
N TRP A 911 30.35 11.68 8.64
CA TRP A 911 29.99 11.71 7.22
C TRP A 911 29.80 13.15 6.70
N LYS A 912 29.10 14.02 7.44
CA LYS A 912 28.87 15.41 7.03
C LYS A 912 30.14 16.26 7.07
N GLU A 913 30.98 16.05 8.08
CA GLU A 913 32.30 16.70 8.20
C GLU A 913 33.23 16.32 7.04
N ASN A 914 33.29 15.03 6.68
CA ASN A 914 34.23 14.49 5.68
C ASN A 914 33.68 14.48 4.24
N LEU A 915 32.48 15.02 4.00
CA LEU A 915 31.87 15.07 2.67
C LEU A 915 32.76 15.83 1.65
N PRO A 916 32.96 15.34 0.41
CA PRO A 916 33.78 16.01 -0.61
C PRO A 916 33.36 17.47 -0.87
N SER A 917 34.33 18.35 -1.13
CA SER A 917 34.12 19.81 -1.24
C SER A 917 33.17 20.23 -2.37
N ASN A 918 33.08 19.44 -3.44
CA ASN A 918 32.12 19.63 -4.53
C ASN A 918 30.68 19.21 -4.14
N LEU A 919 30.51 18.41 -3.08
CA LEU A 919 29.21 17.95 -2.56
C LEU A 919 28.77 18.69 -1.28
N LYS A 920 29.65 19.47 -0.64
CA LYS A 920 29.24 20.36 0.46
C LYS A 920 28.34 21.48 -0.08
N VAL A 921 27.23 21.71 0.61
CA VAL A 921 26.33 22.85 0.36
C VAL A 921 26.41 23.84 1.51
N ASP A 922 26.38 25.12 1.15
CA ASP A 922 26.09 26.20 2.10
C ASP A 922 24.57 26.43 2.11
N LEU A 923 24.02 26.78 3.28
CA LEU A 923 22.62 27.18 3.41
C LEU A 923 22.45 28.70 3.46
N ASP A 924 23.54 29.45 3.65
CA ASP A 924 23.54 30.92 3.65
C ASP A 924 23.73 31.49 2.22
N ASP A 925 24.28 30.71 1.27
CA ASP A 925 24.26 31.00 -0.16
C ASP A 925 22.93 30.55 -0.82
N GLU A 926 21.97 31.46 -0.88
CA GLU A 926 20.71 31.26 -1.59
C GLU A 926 20.81 31.52 -3.10
N THR A 927 21.96 31.99 -3.59
CA THR A 927 22.12 32.61 -4.91
C THR A 927 22.72 31.69 -5.98
N THR A 928 23.58 30.74 -5.59
CA THR A 928 24.18 29.79 -6.54
C THR A 928 23.22 28.61 -6.80
N PRO A 929 22.78 28.36 -8.05
CA PRO A 929 22.01 27.16 -8.36
C PRO A 929 22.87 25.90 -8.15
N ARG A 930 22.36 24.94 -7.38
CA ARG A 930 22.94 23.60 -7.16
C ARG A 930 21.99 22.51 -7.64
N LEU A 931 22.50 21.30 -7.89
CA LEU A 931 21.75 20.18 -8.46
C LEU A 931 20.55 19.77 -7.58
N PRO A 932 19.36 19.48 -8.15
CA PRO A 932 18.19 19.02 -7.39
C PRO A 932 18.44 17.80 -6.50
N HIS A 933 19.17 16.81 -7.01
CA HIS A 933 19.49 15.57 -6.30
C HIS A 933 20.57 15.77 -5.23
N LEU A 934 21.45 16.77 -5.37
CA LEU A 934 22.37 17.17 -4.30
C LEU A 934 21.63 17.81 -3.12
N TRP A 935 20.63 18.67 -3.39
CA TRP A 935 19.74 19.16 -2.34
C TRP A 935 19.01 18.00 -1.65
N MET A 936 18.53 17.02 -2.43
CA MET A 936 17.87 15.83 -1.87
C MET A 936 18.80 15.00 -0.97
N LEU A 937 20.09 14.87 -1.29
CA LEU A 937 21.08 14.18 -0.44
C LEU A 937 21.17 14.82 0.95
N HIS A 938 21.29 16.15 1.03
CA HIS A 938 21.35 16.88 2.30
C HIS A 938 20.01 16.84 3.06
N MET A 939 18.88 16.82 2.35
CA MET A 939 17.56 16.58 2.94
C MET A 939 17.44 15.15 3.52
N GLN A 940 17.97 14.14 2.81
CA GLN A 940 17.94 12.73 3.23
C GLN A 940 18.80 12.49 4.47
N TYR A 941 19.99 13.09 4.54
CA TYR A 941 20.81 13.14 5.75
C TYR A 941 20.02 13.70 6.94
N HIS A 942 19.35 14.84 6.78
CA HIS A 942 18.57 15.45 7.85
C HIS A 942 17.31 14.64 8.21
N GLN A 943 16.71 13.90 7.28
CA GLN A 943 15.64 12.93 7.58
C GLN A 943 16.17 11.78 8.45
N ILE A 944 17.35 11.26 8.13
CA ILE A 944 18.04 10.19 8.87
C ILE A 944 18.42 10.65 10.28
N VAL A 945 18.93 11.89 10.46
CA VAL A 945 19.15 12.48 11.79
C VAL A 945 17.84 12.58 12.59
N ILE A 946 16.71 12.94 11.96
CA ILE A 946 15.39 12.90 12.60
C ILE A 946 15.02 11.47 13.00
N PHE A 947 15.23 10.46 12.15
CA PHE A 947 14.93 9.06 12.47
C PHE A 947 15.77 8.52 13.64
N THR A 948 17.07 8.82 13.72
CA THR A 948 17.93 8.41 14.84
C THR A 948 17.48 9.03 16.16
N HIS A 949 17.05 10.30 16.15
CA HIS A 949 16.75 11.06 17.39
C HIS A 949 15.29 11.05 17.83
N ARG A 950 14.32 10.86 16.92
CA ARG A 950 12.87 10.99 17.20
C ARG A 950 12.35 10.10 18.34
N PRO A 951 12.78 8.83 18.52
CA PRO A 951 12.32 8.01 19.66
C PRO A 951 12.79 8.56 21.02
N TRP A 952 13.93 9.25 21.05
CA TRP A 952 14.57 9.74 22.27
C TRP A 952 14.01 11.08 22.78
N VAL A 953 13.13 11.76 22.04
CA VAL A 953 12.58 13.09 22.41
C VAL A 953 11.66 13.07 23.65
N SER A 954 11.25 11.88 24.11
CA SER A 954 10.47 11.71 25.34
C SER A 954 11.39 11.40 26.53
N LYS A 955 11.22 12.15 27.63
CA LYS A 955 11.97 11.95 28.89
C LYS A 955 11.75 10.57 29.52
N ASN A 956 10.57 9.97 29.31
CA ASN A 956 10.09 8.83 30.10
C ASN A 956 9.87 7.55 29.28
N TYR A 957 9.93 7.60 27.94
CA TYR A 957 9.57 6.47 27.08
C TYR A 957 10.70 5.43 27.01
N ILE A 958 11.71 5.68 26.17
CA ILE A 958 12.80 4.74 25.87
C ILE A 958 14.11 5.06 26.62
N GLN A 959 14.23 6.29 27.16
CA GLN A 959 15.38 6.72 27.97
C GLN A 959 15.64 5.75 29.14
N PRO A 960 16.88 5.31 29.39
CA PRO A 960 17.22 4.51 30.55
C PRO A 960 17.13 5.31 31.87
N ARG A 961 16.95 4.57 32.97
CA ARG A 961 17.18 5.08 34.32
C ARG A 961 18.70 4.98 34.61
N SER A 962 19.20 5.81 35.52
CA SER A 962 20.63 6.13 35.64
C SER A 962 21.56 4.89 35.75
N PRO A 963 22.76 4.90 35.13
CA PRO A 963 23.37 6.01 34.39
C PRO A 963 22.84 6.16 32.96
N ARG A 964 22.67 7.40 32.50
CA ARG A 964 22.38 7.68 31.08
C ARG A 964 23.69 7.79 30.30
N GLN A 965 23.71 7.30 29.07
CA GLN A 965 24.79 7.53 28.13
C GLN A 965 24.36 8.62 27.14
N GLY A 966 25.27 9.55 26.83
CA GLY A 966 25.00 10.68 25.94
C GLY A 966 24.04 11.77 26.50
N PRO A 967 23.74 12.78 25.68
CA PRO A 967 23.18 14.08 26.12
C PRO A 967 21.65 14.11 26.36
N GLY A 968 20.95 12.99 26.19
CA GLY A 968 19.55 12.81 26.59
C GLY A 968 18.49 13.60 25.80
N TYR A 969 17.23 13.52 26.27
CA TYR A 969 16.05 13.92 25.50
C TYR A 969 15.99 15.41 25.07
N HIS A 970 16.69 16.31 25.76
CA HIS A 970 16.77 17.72 25.35
C HIS A 970 17.64 17.91 24.10
N HIS A 971 18.76 17.18 24.00
CA HIS A 971 19.58 17.16 22.78
C HIS A 971 18.84 16.45 21.64
N ALA A 972 18.21 15.30 21.89
CA ALA A 972 17.43 14.59 20.86
C ALA A 972 16.32 15.47 20.24
N ARG A 973 15.63 16.27 21.07
CA ARG A 973 14.70 17.31 20.58
C ARG A 973 15.41 18.31 19.69
N ARG A 974 16.53 18.88 20.14
CA ARG A 974 17.30 19.88 19.39
C ARG A 974 17.70 19.37 18.01
N MET A 975 18.28 18.16 17.91
CA MET A 975 18.75 17.58 16.64
C MET A 975 17.61 17.33 15.65
N CYS A 976 16.44 16.86 16.11
CA CYS A 976 15.26 16.75 15.26
C CYS A 976 14.78 18.12 14.75
N ILE A 977 14.81 19.14 15.61
CA ILE A 977 14.33 20.50 15.32
C ILE A 977 15.27 21.19 14.32
N GLU A 978 16.57 21.24 14.60
CA GLU A 978 17.58 21.84 13.72
C GLU A 978 17.62 21.16 12.35
N SER A 979 17.45 19.83 12.30
CA SER A 979 17.35 19.10 11.03
C SER A 979 16.06 19.41 10.25
N SER A 980 14.96 19.65 10.94
CA SER A 980 13.69 20.04 10.30
C SER A 980 13.75 21.47 9.76
N THR A 981 14.40 22.38 10.51
CA THR A 981 14.73 23.74 10.05
C THR A 981 15.67 23.70 8.84
N ALA A 982 16.71 22.86 8.85
CA ALA A 982 17.61 22.70 7.71
C ALA A 982 16.89 22.19 6.45
N ILE A 983 16.00 21.19 6.58
CA ILE A 983 15.14 20.72 5.47
C ILE A 983 14.28 21.87 4.93
N ALA A 984 13.67 22.68 5.80
CA ALA A 984 12.86 23.83 5.37
C ALA A 984 13.70 24.94 4.71
N ARG A 985 14.93 25.20 5.19
CA ARG A 985 15.87 26.11 4.51
C ARG A 985 16.25 25.60 3.11
N ILE A 986 16.52 24.31 2.96
CA ILE A 986 16.80 23.69 1.65
C ILE A 986 15.59 23.86 0.71
N LEU A 987 14.35 23.66 1.18
CA LEU A 987 13.15 23.94 0.37
C LEU A 987 13.09 25.41 -0.08
N HIS A 988 13.45 26.36 0.78
CA HIS A 988 13.42 27.79 0.44
C HIS A 988 14.47 28.18 -0.61
N ILE A 989 15.66 27.58 -0.55
CA ILE A 989 16.70 27.76 -1.56
C ILE A 989 16.29 27.08 -2.87
N TYR A 990 15.76 25.86 -2.79
CA TYR A 990 15.29 25.10 -3.95
C TYR A 990 14.25 25.88 -4.77
N GLU A 991 13.25 26.47 -4.10
CA GLU A 991 12.20 27.30 -4.71
C GLU A 991 12.74 28.47 -5.54
N LYS A 992 13.88 29.07 -5.15
CA LYS A 992 14.47 30.22 -5.86
C LYS A 992 15.04 29.86 -7.22
N HIS A 993 15.33 28.57 -7.45
CA HIS A 993 15.94 28.06 -8.68
C HIS A 993 15.04 27.09 -9.45
N TYR A 994 14.11 26.41 -8.78
CA TYR A 994 13.30 25.31 -9.32
C TYR A 994 11.88 25.27 -8.73
N THR A 995 10.96 24.61 -9.45
CA THR A 995 9.58 24.33 -9.00
C THR A 995 9.52 23.02 -8.22
N PHE A 996 8.81 23.01 -7.08
CA PHE A 996 8.60 21.79 -6.27
C PHE A 996 7.87 20.69 -7.05
N ARG A 997 7.02 21.05 -8.03
CA ARG A 997 6.35 20.09 -8.95
C ARG A 997 7.32 19.12 -9.64
N ARG A 998 8.58 19.53 -9.84
CA ARG A 998 9.65 18.75 -10.51
C ARG A 998 10.61 18.03 -9.53
N MET A 999 10.37 18.03 -8.22
CA MET A 999 11.19 17.26 -7.27
C MET A 999 10.91 15.75 -7.37
N ASN A 1000 11.93 14.93 -7.12
CA ASN A 1000 11.79 13.48 -6.94
C ASN A 1000 10.76 13.14 -5.84
N ASN A 1001 9.92 12.13 -6.07
CA ASN A 1001 8.80 11.78 -5.20
C ASN A 1001 9.19 11.39 -3.76
N GLN A 1002 10.43 10.92 -3.51
CA GLN A 1002 10.93 10.56 -2.18
C GLN A 1002 10.91 11.75 -1.20
N VAL A 1003 11.01 12.98 -1.72
CA VAL A 1003 10.97 14.22 -0.94
C VAL A 1003 9.70 14.36 -0.12
N VAL A 1004 8.56 13.79 -0.55
CA VAL A 1004 7.30 13.80 0.22
C VAL A 1004 7.47 13.19 1.62
N ALA A 1005 8.22 12.09 1.73
CA ALA A 1005 8.53 11.45 3.00
C ALA A 1005 9.51 12.26 3.86
N ILE A 1006 10.40 13.04 3.23
CA ILE A 1006 11.35 13.90 3.94
C ILE A 1006 10.63 15.12 4.52
N ILE A 1007 9.78 15.77 3.72
CA ILE A 1007 8.94 16.90 4.15
C ILE A 1007 8.01 16.46 5.28
N PHE A 1008 7.41 15.25 5.20
CA PHE A 1008 6.60 14.71 6.30
C PHE A 1008 7.34 14.67 7.64
N SER A 1009 8.56 14.11 7.66
CA SER A 1009 9.38 14.02 8.87
C SER A 1009 9.72 15.39 9.46
N ALA A 1010 10.06 16.37 8.62
CA ALA A 1010 10.36 17.74 9.04
C ALA A 1010 9.10 18.48 9.53
N ALA A 1011 8.02 18.45 8.75
CA ALA A 1011 6.76 19.11 9.08
C ALA A 1011 6.15 18.57 10.39
N LEU A 1012 6.24 17.26 10.65
CA LEU A 1012 5.79 16.64 11.90
C LEU A 1012 6.52 17.21 13.13
N MET A 1013 7.82 17.51 13.01
CA MET A 1013 8.63 18.07 14.09
C MET A 1013 8.44 19.59 14.24
N LEU A 1014 8.34 20.34 13.15
CA LEU A 1014 7.99 21.77 13.15
C LEU A 1014 6.58 21.99 13.74
N LEU A 1015 5.63 21.09 13.42
CA LEU A 1015 4.28 21.06 13.99
C LEU A 1015 4.30 20.82 15.51
N TYR A 1016 5.15 19.92 15.99
CA TYR A 1016 5.35 19.70 17.43
C TYR A 1016 5.92 20.96 18.12
N VAL A 1017 6.89 21.65 17.53
CA VAL A 1017 7.50 22.88 18.09
C VAL A 1017 6.49 24.01 18.16
N THR A 1018 5.89 24.37 17.02
CA THR A 1018 4.96 25.50 16.91
C THR A 1018 3.77 25.35 17.88
N ILE A 1019 3.14 24.17 17.92
CA ILE A 1019 2.07 23.89 18.88
C ILE A 1019 2.57 23.96 20.32
N SER A 1020 3.74 23.39 20.65
CA SER A 1020 4.26 23.42 22.02
C SER A 1020 4.56 24.85 22.51
N ASN A 1021 5.14 25.68 21.65
CA ASN A 1021 5.55 27.05 21.97
C ASN A 1021 4.34 27.98 22.16
N THR A 1022 3.29 27.88 21.31
CA THR A 1022 2.08 28.69 21.42
C THR A 1022 1.37 28.59 22.79
N PHE A 1023 1.51 27.45 23.51
CA PHE A 1023 1.01 27.32 24.88
C PHE A 1023 2.05 27.63 25.97
N ALA A 1024 3.34 27.76 25.63
CA ALA A 1024 4.42 28.12 26.55
C ALA A 1024 4.57 29.65 26.73
N SER A 1025 4.29 30.44 25.69
CA SER A 1025 4.52 31.91 25.64
C SER A 1025 3.69 32.76 26.61
N SER A 1026 2.95 32.15 27.55
CA SER A 1026 2.24 32.85 28.62
C SER A 1026 3.15 33.41 29.73
N LYS A 1027 4.49 33.26 29.66
CA LYS A 1027 5.38 33.57 30.79
C LYS A 1027 6.76 34.21 30.55
N ASN A 1028 7.32 34.37 29.34
CA ASN A 1028 8.60 35.11 29.20
C ASN A 1028 8.98 35.61 27.79
N SER A 1029 9.46 36.87 27.79
CA SER A 1029 10.39 37.56 26.86
C SER A 1029 10.18 37.54 25.33
N SER A 1030 10.54 38.67 24.71
CA SER A 1030 10.29 39.03 23.30
C SER A 1030 11.08 38.25 22.25
N GLU A 1031 12.23 37.65 22.61
CA GLU A 1031 13.08 36.91 21.66
C GLU A 1031 12.41 35.61 21.18
N ASN A 1032 11.66 34.94 22.06
CA ASN A 1032 10.89 33.74 21.73
C ASN A 1032 9.85 33.97 20.62
N THR A 1033 9.34 35.21 20.49
CA THR A 1033 8.32 35.55 19.50
C THR A 1033 8.84 35.43 18.07
N ASN A 1034 10.06 35.91 17.81
CA ASN A 1034 10.66 35.89 16.48
C ASN A 1034 10.96 34.45 16.02
N SER A 1035 11.60 33.66 16.87
CA SER A 1035 11.88 32.24 16.57
C SER A 1035 10.58 31.44 16.38
N ASN A 1036 9.53 31.71 17.14
CA ASN A 1036 8.25 31.03 16.92
C ASN A 1036 7.58 31.41 15.60
N ALA A 1037 7.67 32.68 15.17
CA ALA A 1037 7.17 33.12 13.87
C ALA A 1037 7.95 32.49 12.70
N GLU A 1038 9.28 32.40 12.83
CA GLU A 1038 10.16 31.72 11.87
C GLU A 1038 9.78 30.23 11.71
N MET A 1039 9.56 29.52 12.82
CA MET A 1039 9.17 28.10 12.79
C MET A 1039 7.77 27.87 12.21
N VAL A 1040 6.86 28.85 12.30
CA VAL A 1040 5.57 28.83 11.58
C VAL A 1040 5.79 29.07 10.09
N ALA A 1041 6.69 29.97 9.69
CA ALA A 1041 7.01 30.20 8.27
C ALA A 1041 7.61 28.95 7.62
N TYR A 1042 8.54 28.25 8.28
CA TYR A 1042 9.07 26.97 7.81
C TYR A 1042 8.00 25.87 7.72
N LEU A 1043 7.07 25.79 8.68
CA LEU A 1043 5.96 24.84 8.61
C LEU A 1043 5.02 25.13 7.43
N ASN A 1044 4.71 26.40 7.17
CA ASN A 1044 3.89 26.83 6.03
C ASN A 1044 4.58 26.56 4.69
N LEU A 1045 5.91 26.71 4.62
CA LEU A 1045 6.72 26.33 3.46
C LEU A 1045 6.64 24.81 3.20
N CYS A 1046 6.72 23.97 4.23
CA CYS A 1046 6.53 22.53 4.09
C CYS A 1046 5.12 22.17 3.56
N PHE A 1047 4.07 22.81 4.07
CA PHE A 1047 2.70 22.61 3.54
C PHE A 1047 2.60 23.02 2.07
N ARG A 1048 3.09 24.20 1.70
CA ARG A 1048 3.03 24.71 0.32
C ARG A 1048 3.85 23.87 -0.66
N ALA A 1049 4.98 23.30 -0.24
CA ALA A 1049 5.73 22.34 -1.04
C ALA A 1049 4.91 21.04 -1.27
N LEU A 1050 4.18 20.55 -0.27
CA LEU A 1050 3.26 19.41 -0.43
C LEU A 1050 2.04 19.73 -1.30
N ASP A 1051 1.52 20.97 -1.29
CA ASP A 1051 0.46 21.41 -2.22
C ASP A 1051 0.92 21.38 -3.69
N GLU A 1052 2.12 21.88 -3.97
CA GLU A 1052 2.67 21.91 -5.32
C GLU A 1052 3.08 20.50 -5.81
N LEU A 1053 3.74 19.72 -4.96
CA LEU A 1053 3.98 18.28 -5.18
C LEU A 1053 2.67 17.50 -5.38
N GLY A 1054 1.59 17.94 -4.72
CA GLY A 1054 0.23 17.39 -4.83
C GLY A 1054 -0.35 17.42 -6.24
N GLN A 1055 0.20 18.25 -7.14
CA GLN A 1055 -0.18 18.27 -8.56
C GLN A 1055 0.40 17.07 -9.32
N SER A 1056 1.62 16.64 -8.98
CA SER A 1056 2.33 15.51 -9.61
C SER A 1056 2.00 14.18 -8.92
N PHE A 1057 1.87 14.17 -7.59
CA PHE A 1057 1.82 12.96 -6.77
C PHE A 1057 0.66 13.00 -5.77
N GLU A 1058 -0.11 11.92 -5.68
CA GLU A 1058 -1.25 11.87 -4.75
C GLU A 1058 -0.83 11.65 -3.29
N ASN A 1059 0.31 11.01 -3.06
CA ASN A 1059 0.86 10.82 -1.73
C ASN A 1059 1.21 12.14 -1.03
N ALA A 1060 1.53 13.20 -1.79
CA ALA A 1060 1.74 14.54 -1.26
C ALA A 1060 0.42 15.16 -0.74
N LYS A 1061 -0.68 15.01 -1.50
CA LYS A 1061 -2.03 15.40 -1.04
C LYS A 1061 -2.40 14.68 0.26
N ARG A 1062 -2.29 13.34 0.28
CA ARG A 1062 -2.55 12.50 1.46
C ARG A 1062 -1.71 12.92 2.68
N THR A 1063 -0.43 13.22 2.46
CA THR A 1063 0.51 13.67 3.50
C THR A 1063 0.13 15.04 4.07
N ARG A 1064 -0.22 16.00 3.22
CA ARG A 1064 -0.72 17.33 3.61
C ARG A 1064 -1.97 17.20 4.48
N ASP A 1065 -2.96 16.45 4.02
CA ASP A 1065 -4.26 16.34 4.68
C ASP A 1065 -4.16 15.65 6.04
N PHE A 1066 -3.30 14.63 6.15
CA PHE A 1066 -2.93 14.02 7.42
C PHE A 1066 -2.27 15.03 8.38
N LEU A 1067 -1.31 15.84 7.91
CA LEU A 1067 -0.62 16.84 8.73
C LEU A 1067 -1.58 17.95 9.21
N VAL A 1068 -2.51 18.42 8.37
CA VAL A 1068 -3.56 19.38 8.76
C VAL A 1068 -4.51 18.78 9.80
N SER A 1069 -4.93 17.53 9.61
CA SER A 1069 -5.75 16.80 10.59
C SER A 1069 -5.02 16.63 11.94
N LEU A 1070 -3.74 16.27 11.89
CA LEU A 1070 -2.88 16.12 13.05
C LEU A 1070 -2.70 17.45 13.81
N GLN A 1071 -2.49 18.56 13.09
CA GLN A 1071 -2.40 19.90 13.66
C GLN A 1071 -3.66 20.27 14.44
N ARG A 1072 -4.84 20.13 13.83
CA ARG A 1072 -6.14 20.38 14.46
C ARG A 1072 -6.32 19.53 15.71
N ARG A 1073 -6.00 18.22 15.64
CA ARG A 1073 -6.11 17.27 16.76
C ARG A 1073 -5.16 17.62 17.93
N TRP A 1074 -3.90 17.94 17.65
CA TRP A 1074 -2.92 18.31 18.69
C TRP A 1074 -3.25 19.66 19.33
N GLN A 1075 -3.64 20.68 18.56
CA GLN A 1075 -4.10 21.96 19.11
C GLN A 1075 -5.32 21.76 20.03
N ALA A 1076 -6.31 20.98 19.62
CA ALA A 1076 -7.48 20.68 20.44
C ALA A 1076 -7.11 19.96 21.75
N HIS A 1077 -6.18 19.00 21.71
CA HIS A 1077 -5.70 18.31 22.90
C HIS A 1077 -5.00 19.26 23.89
N LEU A 1078 -4.10 20.14 23.41
CA LEU A 1078 -3.43 21.11 24.29
C LEU A 1078 -4.41 22.18 24.84
N ARG A 1079 -5.40 22.64 24.06
CA ARG A 1079 -6.47 23.53 24.55
C ARG A 1079 -7.25 22.90 25.72
N ARG A 1080 -7.62 21.63 25.62
CA ARG A 1080 -8.29 20.87 26.70
C ARG A 1080 -7.37 20.73 27.93
N SER A 1081 -6.13 20.29 27.74
CA SER A 1081 -5.17 20.03 28.83
C SER A 1081 -4.71 21.31 29.58
N GLY A 1082 -4.49 22.41 28.85
CA GLY A 1082 -4.17 23.71 29.46
C GLY A 1082 -5.33 24.30 30.27
N SER A 1083 -6.57 24.10 29.81
CA SER A 1083 -7.77 24.53 30.53
C SER A 1083 -7.96 23.77 31.84
N ALA A 1084 -7.69 22.45 31.85
CA ALA A 1084 -7.71 21.64 33.08
C ALA A 1084 -6.70 22.16 34.13
N LYS A 1085 -5.47 22.49 33.72
CA LYS A 1085 -4.45 23.06 34.62
C LYS A 1085 -4.85 24.41 35.20
N LYS A 1086 -5.41 25.34 34.40
CA LYS A 1086 -5.95 26.61 34.92
C LYS A 1086 -7.06 26.37 35.96
N ARG A 1087 -7.94 25.38 35.74
CA ARG A 1087 -9.05 25.02 36.64
C ARG A 1087 -8.60 24.30 37.93
N GLN A 1088 -7.41 23.69 37.96
CA GLN A 1088 -6.77 23.21 39.19
C GLN A 1088 -6.12 24.34 39.99
N VAL A 1089 -5.40 25.26 39.33
CA VAL A 1089 -4.73 26.39 40.01
C VAL A 1089 -5.75 27.33 40.68
N SER A 1090 -6.89 27.59 40.04
CA SER A 1090 -7.97 28.37 40.66
C SER A 1090 -8.62 27.67 41.87
N LYS A 1091 -8.68 26.32 41.89
CA LYS A 1091 -9.11 25.56 43.07
C LYS A 1091 -8.11 25.68 44.23
N LEU A 1092 -6.81 25.54 43.98
CA LEU A 1092 -5.77 25.66 45.01
C LEU A 1092 -5.76 27.05 45.67
N LEU A 1093 -5.91 28.12 44.88
CA LEU A 1093 -6.02 29.49 45.39
C LEU A 1093 -7.30 29.75 46.19
N SER A 1094 -8.33 28.90 46.09
CA SER A 1094 -9.58 29.00 46.85
C SER A 1094 -9.58 28.26 48.20
N GLN A 1095 -8.47 27.59 48.57
CA GLN A 1095 -8.38 26.74 49.77
C GLN A 1095 -7.42 27.25 50.87
N GLN A 1096 -6.92 28.48 50.79
CA GLN A 1096 -5.96 29.06 51.75
C GLN A 1096 -6.53 30.22 52.61
N SER A 1097 -7.83 30.24 52.91
CA SER A 1097 -8.48 31.39 53.59
C SER A 1097 -9.50 31.03 54.69
N THR A 1098 -9.13 30.17 55.66
CA THR A 1098 -9.96 29.89 56.85
C THR A 1098 -9.17 29.76 58.17
N GLY A 1099 -9.18 30.81 59.01
CA GLY A 1099 -8.90 30.72 60.46
C GLY A 1099 -7.50 31.13 60.96
N PRO A 1100 -7.32 31.33 62.29
CA PRO A 1100 -7.85 32.55 62.94
C PRO A 1100 -6.92 33.25 63.97
N GLY A 1101 -6.78 34.58 63.83
CA GLY A 1101 -6.94 35.60 64.90
C GLY A 1101 -5.94 35.74 66.08
N ARG A 1102 -5.23 36.90 66.11
CA ARG A 1102 -5.10 37.83 67.27
C ARG A 1102 -4.35 39.12 66.86
N GLY A 1103 -4.61 40.25 67.52
CA GLY A 1103 -3.93 41.56 67.35
C GLY A 1103 -3.29 42.04 68.67
N PRO A 1104 -3.03 43.36 68.91
CA PRO A 1104 -3.47 44.56 68.16
C PRO A 1104 -2.34 45.62 67.93
N SER A 1105 -2.72 46.91 67.74
CA SER A 1105 -1.90 48.16 67.65
C SER A 1105 -1.17 48.39 66.30
N THR A 1106 -1.06 49.61 65.74
CA THR A 1106 -1.65 50.95 66.07
C THR A 1106 -1.66 51.87 64.82
N GLU A 1107 -2.67 52.75 64.71
CA GLU A 1107 -2.71 54.01 63.90
C GLU A 1107 -2.57 53.90 62.34
N SER A 1108 -3.16 54.76 61.49
CA SER A 1108 -4.08 55.91 61.67
C SER A 1108 -5.08 56.07 60.50
N ASP A 1109 -6.23 56.71 60.76
CA ASP A 1109 -7.25 57.23 59.79
C ASP A 1109 -6.81 58.66 59.31
N PRO A 1110 -7.43 59.38 58.34
CA PRO A 1110 -8.67 59.11 57.60
C PRO A 1110 -8.56 59.30 56.06
N SER A 1111 -9.49 58.85 55.20
CA SER A 1111 -10.82 59.43 54.97
C SER A 1111 -11.36 58.95 53.60
N ARG A 1112 -12.66 58.96 53.24
CA ARG A 1112 -13.93 59.04 53.99
C ARG A 1112 -15.11 58.74 53.03
N LYS A 1113 -15.88 57.66 53.30
CA LYS A 1113 -17.37 57.52 53.26
C LYS A 1113 -18.14 58.05 52.00
N LYS A 1114 -19.18 57.40 51.42
CA LYS A 1114 -20.02 56.25 51.83
C LYS A 1114 -21.09 55.92 50.75
N THR A 1115 -21.91 54.89 51.06
CA THR A 1115 -23.39 54.71 50.84
C THR A 1115 -23.94 54.21 49.49
N ARG A 1116 -25.01 53.38 49.43
CA ARG A 1116 -25.71 52.58 50.48
C ARG A 1116 -26.48 51.35 49.92
N ILE A 1117 -26.28 50.21 50.59
CA ILE A 1117 -27.17 49.04 50.80
C ILE A 1117 -28.66 49.20 50.42
N SER A 1118 -29.23 48.25 49.65
CA SER A 1118 -30.51 47.57 49.96
C SER A 1118 -30.73 46.30 49.10
N ALA A 1119 -31.59 45.40 49.59
CA ALA A 1119 -32.07 44.13 49.02
C ALA A 1119 -33.45 43.83 49.67
N PRO A 1120 -34.18 42.70 49.45
CA PRO A 1120 -33.97 41.54 48.55
C PRO A 1120 -35.26 41.14 47.75
N GLN A 1121 -35.33 39.88 47.30
CA GLN A 1121 -36.53 39.04 46.96
C GLN A 1121 -36.91 38.76 45.49
N ASN A 1122 -37.37 37.51 45.30
CA ASN A 1122 -37.96 36.80 44.15
C ASN A 1122 -39.51 36.79 44.28
N PRO A 1123 -40.31 36.15 43.38
CA PRO A 1123 -40.16 35.85 41.94
C PRO A 1123 -41.44 36.23 41.12
N ASN A 1124 -41.44 36.07 39.78
CA ASN A 1124 -42.52 35.46 38.93
C ASN A 1124 -42.31 35.68 37.40
N GLN A 1125 -43.05 34.93 36.58
CA GLN A 1125 -43.11 34.95 35.09
C GLN A 1125 -44.34 35.80 34.61
N PRO A 1126 -44.78 35.90 33.30
CA PRO A 1126 -44.29 35.30 32.03
C PRO A 1126 -44.30 36.19 30.73
N SER A 1127 -43.87 35.58 29.60
CA SER A 1127 -44.36 35.71 28.19
C SER A 1127 -44.39 37.04 27.36
N TYR A 1128 -43.61 37.07 26.24
CA TYR A 1128 -43.95 37.39 24.81
C TYR A 1128 -44.69 38.71 24.38
N PRO A 1129 -44.76 39.11 23.07
CA PRO A 1129 -43.79 39.04 21.93
C PRO A 1129 -43.73 40.29 20.97
N PHE A 1130 -42.82 40.27 19.97
CA PHE A 1130 -42.83 41.05 18.69
C PHE A 1130 -42.68 42.63 18.78
N PRO A 1131 -42.63 43.44 17.67
CA PRO A 1131 -41.37 43.69 16.91
C PRO A 1131 -41.12 45.22 16.55
N PRO A 1132 -40.47 45.65 15.41
CA PRO A 1132 -39.77 46.95 15.32
C PRO A 1132 -40.60 48.15 14.84
N PRO A 1133 -39.99 49.35 14.84
CA PRO A 1133 -40.03 50.17 13.62
C PRO A 1133 -38.72 50.91 13.26
N ALA A 1134 -38.66 51.36 12.01
CA ALA A 1134 -37.83 52.47 11.49
C ALA A 1134 -38.81 53.46 10.78
N PRO A 1135 -38.39 54.55 10.07
CA PRO A 1135 -37.07 55.17 9.88
C PRO A 1135 -37.07 56.71 10.11
N SER A 1136 -35.97 57.40 9.79
CA SER A 1136 -36.00 58.82 9.35
C SER A 1136 -34.77 59.20 8.52
N SER A 1137 -34.96 60.08 7.53
CA SER A 1137 -33.97 60.48 6.51
C SER A 1137 -33.14 61.72 6.88
N ASN A 1138 -32.07 61.99 6.11
CA ASN A 1138 -31.99 63.23 5.34
C ASN A 1138 -30.96 63.21 4.19
N MET A 1139 -31.16 64.13 3.25
CA MET A 1139 -30.46 64.43 1.99
C MET A 1139 -30.08 65.94 2.02
N PRO A 1140 -29.23 66.55 1.14
CA PRO A 1140 -29.49 66.59 -0.32
C PRO A 1140 -28.28 66.74 -1.29
N SER A 1141 -28.60 66.64 -2.59
CA SER A 1141 -28.02 67.40 -3.74
C SER A 1141 -26.55 67.20 -4.16
N THR A 1142 -26.16 67.15 -5.46
CA THR A 1142 -26.90 67.14 -6.76
C THR A 1142 -25.96 66.73 -7.92
N HIS A 1143 -26.52 66.08 -8.97
CA HIS A 1143 -26.18 66.16 -10.42
C HIS A 1143 -24.70 66.06 -10.93
N THR A 1144 -24.34 65.44 -12.06
CA THR A 1144 -25.05 64.68 -13.14
C THR A 1144 -24.04 63.92 -14.04
N LEU A 1145 -24.51 62.85 -14.73
CA LEU A 1145 -24.25 62.41 -16.13
C LEU A 1145 -22.85 62.62 -16.80
N SER A 1146 -22.34 61.74 -17.67
CA SER A 1146 -22.73 60.37 -18.12
C SER A 1146 -21.74 59.85 -19.20
N GLN A 1147 -21.53 58.52 -19.28
CA GLN A 1147 -21.07 57.79 -20.50
C GLN A 1147 -19.65 58.15 -21.03
N SER A 1148 -18.95 57.34 -21.85
CA SER A 1148 -19.01 55.90 -22.19
C SER A 1148 -17.75 55.50 -23.00
N GLN A 1149 -17.35 54.22 -22.98
CA GLN A 1149 -16.40 53.61 -23.95
C GLN A 1149 -14.96 54.18 -23.95
N SER A 1150 -13.93 53.57 -24.54
CA SER A 1150 -13.59 52.15 -24.79
C SER A 1150 -12.13 52.07 -25.29
N GLN A 1151 -11.41 50.97 -25.03
CA GLN A 1151 -10.13 50.62 -25.70
C GLN A 1151 -8.98 51.63 -25.47
N SER A 1152 -7.70 51.38 -25.77
CA SER A 1152 -6.89 50.13 -25.85
C SER A 1152 -5.41 50.52 -25.98
N LEU A 1153 -4.48 49.65 -25.53
CA LEU A 1153 -3.04 49.67 -25.93
C LEU A 1153 -2.27 50.96 -25.52
N SER A 1154 -0.94 51.06 -25.54
CA SER A 1154 0.16 50.08 -25.44
C SER A 1154 1.49 50.83 -25.27
N GLN A 1155 2.47 50.24 -24.56
CA GLN A 1155 3.92 50.54 -24.70
C GLN A 1155 4.34 52.00 -24.34
N SER A 1156 5.62 52.34 -24.10
CA SER A 1156 6.80 51.62 -23.59
C SER A 1156 7.88 52.68 -23.25
N GLN A 1157 9.09 52.23 -22.89
CA GLN A 1157 10.37 52.97 -22.87
C GLN A 1157 10.70 53.87 -21.66
N ARG A 1158 11.92 53.63 -21.16
CA ARG A 1158 12.78 54.49 -20.31
C ARG A 1158 13.58 55.44 -21.25
N PRO A 1159 14.70 56.13 -20.90
CA PRO A 1159 15.47 56.30 -19.64
C PRO A 1159 15.73 57.82 -19.35
N PRO A 1160 16.80 58.33 -18.70
CA PRO A 1160 17.93 57.71 -17.96
C PRO A 1160 18.29 58.33 -16.57
N GLN A 1161 19.29 57.72 -15.90
CA GLN A 1161 20.37 58.28 -15.01
C GLN A 1161 20.08 59.53 -14.13
N GLN A 1162 20.54 59.71 -12.89
CA GLN A 1162 21.35 59.00 -11.87
C GLN A 1162 21.25 59.83 -10.55
N SER A 1163 21.63 59.45 -9.32
CA SER A 1163 22.05 58.20 -8.63
C SER A 1163 21.67 58.40 -7.13
N LEU A 1164 22.29 57.96 -6.01
CA LEU A 1164 23.50 57.22 -5.60
C LEU A 1164 23.27 56.69 -4.14
N ASN A 1165 24.19 55.87 -3.60
CA ASN A 1165 24.33 55.35 -2.21
C ASN A 1165 23.38 55.82 -1.09
N GLN A 1166 22.68 54.87 -0.45
CA GLN A 1166 23.06 54.32 0.87
C GLN A 1166 22.23 53.07 1.23
N SER A 1167 22.74 52.24 2.15
CA SER A 1167 22.19 50.90 2.49
C SER A 1167 21.62 50.81 3.90
N GLN A 1168 20.39 50.28 4.03
CA GLN A 1168 19.83 49.76 5.29
C GLN A 1168 18.94 48.53 5.01
N PRO A 1169 18.90 47.53 5.90
CA PRO A 1169 18.05 46.35 5.75
C PRO A 1169 16.58 46.69 6.10
N GLN A 1170 15.64 46.24 5.26
CA GLN A 1170 14.22 46.39 5.56
C GLN A 1170 13.78 45.41 6.66
N ARG A 1171 13.07 45.93 7.67
CA ARG A 1171 12.42 45.11 8.70
C ARG A 1171 11.19 44.41 8.12
N PHE A 1172 11.02 43.13 8.42
CA PHE A 1172 9.71 42.48 8.29
C PHE A 1172 8.68 43.16 9.20
N GLY A 1173 7.45 43.30 8.70
CA GLY A 1173 6.34 43.93 9.42
C GLY A 1173 5.83 43.06 10.58
N VAL A 1174 5.40 43.70 11.66
CA VAL A 1174 4.81 43.01 12.83
C VAL A 1174 3.33 42.72 12.56
N CYS A 1175 2.99 41.44 12.42
CA CYS A 1175 1.61 40.95 12.37
C CYS A 1175 0.96 41.00 13.76
N GLN A 1176 -0.35 41.29 13.84
CA GLN A 1176 -1.07 41.39 15.11
C GLN A 1176 -1.77 40.08 15.51
N PRO A 1177 -2.15 39.88 16.79
CA PRO A 1177 -2.81 38.67 17.25
C PRO A 1177 -4.28 38.57 16.77
N GLY A 1178 -4.47 38.22 15.50
CA GLY A 1178 -5.78 38.01 14.87
C GLY A 1178 -5.74 37.18 13.58
N ASP A 1179 -4.66 37.29 12.79
CA ASP A 1179 -4.57 36.79 11.41
C ASP A 1179 -4.31 35.27 11.29
N LEU A 1180 -4.99 34.43 12.08
CA LEU A 1180 -4.81 32.97 12.11
C LEU A 1180 -5.92 32.15 11.43
N ASP A 1181 -6.98 32.80 10.96
CA ASP A 1181 -8.01 32.18 10.11
C ASP A 1181 -7.77 32.56 8.65
N TRP A 1182 -7.20 31.63 7.87
CA TRP A 1182 -7.15 31.70 6.41
C TRP A 1182 -7.85 30.50 5.77
N ILE A 1183 -9.16 30.60 5.65
CA ILE A 1183 -9.87 30.04 4.49
C ILE A 1183 -10.43 31.24 3.75
N ARG A 1184 -10.33 31.24 2.42
CA ARG A 1184 -10.92 32.28 1.59
C ARG A 1184 -12.38 31.90 1.37
N ASP A 1185 -13.32 32.75 1.79
CA ASP A 1185 -14.77 32.47 1.65
C ASP A 1185 -15.21 32.25 0.19
N SER A 1186 -14.38 32.63 -0.79
CA SER A 1186 -14.57 32.34 -2.22
C SER A 1186 -14.62 30.84 -2.55
N ASP A 1187 -13.99 29.99 -1.74
CA ASP A 1187 -13.78 28.58 -2.08
C ASP A 1187 -14.94 27.69 -1.59
N PHE A 1188 -15.85 28.24 -0.78
CA PHE A 1188 -17.07 27.56 -0.31
C PHE A 1188 -18.18 27.47 -1.37
N GLN A 1189 -18.11 28.26 -2.45
CA GLN A 1189 -19.25 28.46 -3.36
C GLN A 1189 -19.23 27.56 -4.62
N LEU A 1190 -18.29 26.61 -4.72
CA LEU A 1190 -18.22 25.63 -5.82
C LEU A 1190 -18.72 24.21 -5.45
N LEU A 1191 -19.24 24.03 -4.24
CA LEU A 1191 -19.86 22.77 -3.75
C LEU A 1191 -21.30 22.94 -3.25
N ALA A 1192 -21.88 24.14 -3.39
CA ALA A 1192 -23.22 24.48 -2.89
C ALA A 1192 -24.29 24.57 -3.99
N GLU A 1193 -23.91 24.75 -5.25
CA GLU A 1193 -24.85 24.91 -6.37
C GLU A 1193 -25.17 23.57 -7.05
N ASN A 1194 -26.01 22.76 -6.40
CA ASN A 1194 -26.81 21.74 -7.10
C ASN A 1194 -28.17 21.43 -6.43
N LEU A 1195 -28.74 22.43 -5.75
CA LEU A 1195 -30.12 22.44 -5.26
C LEU A 1195 -30.80 23.74 -5.69
N GLY A 1196 -31.28 23.77 -6.94
CA GLY A 1196 -32.06 24.88 -7.49
C GLY A 1196 -33.52 24.84 -7.01
N ASP A 1197 -33.91 25.76 -6.14
CA ASP A 1197 -35.26 25.84 -5.57
C ASP A 1197 -36.25 26.56 -6.53
N GLY A 1198 -37.12 25.79 -7.16
CA GLY A 1198 -38.06 26.26 -8.20
C GLY A 1198 -39.46 26.56 -7.68
N ARG A 1199 -39.73 27.82 -7.28
CA ARG A 1199 -41.04 28.24 -6.75
C ARG A 1199 -42.16 28.27 -7.81
N LEU A 1200 -43.26 27.58 -7.52
CA LEU A 1200 -44.63 27.90 -7.95
C LEU A 1200 -45.61 27.69 -6.78
N ALA A 1201 -46.87 28.13 -6.90
CA ALA A 1201 -47.61 28.66 -5.74
C ALA A 1201 -49.06 28.16 -5.50
N GLN A 1202 -49.52 28.41 -4.26
CA GLN A 1202 -50.90 28.59 -3.76
C GLN A 1202 -51.79 27.39 -3.33
N MET A 1203 -52.45 27.60 -2.18
CA MET A 1203 -53.71 27.03 -1.64
C MET A 1203 -53.78 25.54 -1.20
N GLY A 1204 -54.48 25.23 -0.08
CA GLY A 1204 -54.74 23.83 0.34
C GLY A 1204 -55.14 23.50 1.81
N THR A 1205 -55.91 24.34 2.51
CA THR A 1205 -56.51 24.18 3.87
C THR A 1205 -56.75 22.77 4.52
N GLY A 1206 -56.45 22.63 5.83
CA GLY A 1206 -56.91 21.55 6.76
C GLY A 1206 -55.89 21.33 7.92
N ASN A 1207 -56.10 21.46 9.25
CA ASN A 1207 -57.19 21.18 10.23
C ASN A 1207 -57.47 19.66 10.42
N GLN A 1208 -57.60 19.08 11.64
CA GLN A 1208 -57.72 19.62 13.02
C GLN A 1208 -57.59 18.52 14.15
N PHE A 1209 -57.47 18.93 15.43
CA PHE A 1209 -57.53 18.15 16.72
C PHE A 1209 -56.36 17.17 17.03
N GLU A 1210 -55.84 16.95 18.25
CA GLU A 1210 -56.26 17.05 19.68
C GLU A 1210 -57.06 15.86 20.26
N GLY A 1211 -56.72 15.45 21.50
CA GLY A 1211 -57.47 14.47 22.31
C GLY A 1211 -56.62 13.78 23.39
N GLU A 1212 -56.85 14.08 24.68
CA GLU A 1212 -56.11 13.52 25.83
C GLU A 1212 -56.88 12.44 26.63
N ASN A 1213 -56.12 11.66 27.41
CA ASN A 1213 -56.44 11.13 28.76
C ASN A 1213 -57.68 10.22 28.99
N VAL A 1214 -57.45 9.05 29.61
CA VAL A 1214 -57.82 8.73 31.02
C VAL A 1214 -57.42 7.29 31.38
N LEU A 1215 -56.91 7.09 32.62
CA LEU A 1215 -56.61 5.79 33.24
C LEU A 1215 -57.72 5.38 34.23
N PRO A 1216 -57.94 4.06 34.43
CA PRO A 1216 -58.33 3.49 35.71
C PRO A 1216 -57.12 2.91 36.44
N SER A 1217 -57.03 3.09 37.76
CA SER A 1217 -55.96 2.51 38.60
C SER A 1217 -56.33 1.12 39.13
N LEU A 1218 -55.38 0.19 39.10
CA LEU A 1218 -55.49 -1.11 39.80
C LEU A 1218 -55.29 -0.93 41.30
N SER A 1219 -56.39 -0.96 42.05
CA SER A 1219 -56.40 -1.19 43.49
C SER A 1219 -57.01 -2.56 43.79
N ASP A 1220 -56.24 -3.63 43.53
CA ASP A 1220 -56.47 -4.97 44.10
C ASP A 1220 -55.22 -5.86 43.91
N ILE A 1221 -55.08 -6.86 44.78
CA ILE A 1221 -53.95 -7.80 44.95
C ILE A 1221 -52.78 -7.27 45.81
N GLU A 1222 -52.72 -7.75 47.06
CA GLU A 1222 -51.68 -7.47 48.06
C GLU A 1222 -50.42 -8.35 47.92
N PRO A 1223 -49.28 -7.96 48.53
CA PRO A 1223 -47.98 -8.58 48.28
C PRO A 1223 -47.57 -9.69 49.28
N TRP A 1224 -46.91 -10.73 48.76
CA TRP A 1224 -46.06 -11.63 49.54
C TRP A 1224 -44.70 -10.95 49.81
N TRP A 1225 -44.58 -10.26 50.94
CA TRP A 1225 -43.31 -10.19 51.69
C TRP A 1225 -43.62 -9.94 53.16
N ASP A 1226 -43.23 -10.87 54.01
CA ASP A 1226 -43.13 -10.62 55.44
C ASP A 1226 -41.94 -11.39 56.02
N THR A 1227 -41.41 -10.92 57.14
CA THR A 1227 -40.20 -11.50 57.77
C THR A 1227 -40.46 -11.83 59.23
N PRO A 1228 -39.72 -12.80 59.79
CA PRO A 1228 -39.35 -12.66 61.19
C PRO A 1228 -37.87 -12.97 61.47
N ASN A 1229 -37.23 -12.04 62.18
CA ASN A 1229 -36.15 -12.19 63.17
C ASN A 1229 -35.39 -13.54 63.25
N GLY A 1230 -34.08 -13.51 62.98
CA GLY A 1230 -33.18 -14.66 63.20
C GLY A 1230 -31.70 -14.26 63.33
N HIS A 1231 -31.17 -14.28 64.55
CA HIS A 1231 -29.85 -13.84 65.01
C HIS A 1231 -28.58 -14.35 64.27
N THR A 1232 -27.47 -13.62 64.52
CA THR A 1232 -26.07 -14.08 64.81
C THR A 1232 -25.02 -14.37 63.71
N PHE A 1233 -23.86 -13.70 63.87
CA PHE A 1233 -22.47 -13.96 63.39
C PHE A 1233 -22.19 -14.13 61.87
N GLY A 1234 -21.05 -13.67 61.33
CA GLY A 1234 -20.04 -12.76 61.90
C GLY A 1234 -18.61 -12.92 61.30
N GLY A 1235 -18.08 -11.83 60.70
CA GLY A 1235 -16.68 -11.74 60.21
C GLY A 1235 -16.43 -12.36 58.83
N SER A 1236 -15.36 -11.99 58.10
CA SER A 1236 -14.39 -10.90 58.32
C SER A 1236 -13.62 -10.55 57.04
N SER A 1237 -13.20 -9.28 56.92
CA SER A 1237 -11.97 -8.75 56.26
C SER A 1237 -11.22 -9.69 55.30
N LEU A 1238 -10.90 -9.27 54.06
CA LEU A 1238 -10.30 -7.97 53.70
C LEU A 1238 -10.76 -7.51 52.30
#